data_AF-A0A4U0W3R5-F1
#
_entry.id   AF-A0A4U0W3R5-F1
#
_cell.length_a   1.000
_cell.length_b   1.000
_cell.length_c   1.000
_cell.angle_alpha   90.00
_cell.angle_beta   90.00
_cell.angle_gamma   90.00
#
_symmetry.space_group_name_H-M   'P 1'
#
loop_
_entity.id
_entity.type
_entity.pdbx_description
1 polymer ?
#
loop_
_entity_poly.entity_id
_entity_poly.type
_entity_poly.pdbx_seq_one_letter_code
_entity_poly.pdbx_strand_id
1 'polypeptide(L)'
;MQQRQPHRVVPSTPNLVISRDGHPFATAGDHQIQPAASAGNAGTGSVAVHIPTSGAPHDQGLDAAPSSNGGTAGAGHLKTGTGLAGHYPPSSHSTATGAGHARNGSDGAGGGGAAPPLLPTGRPSPSRVAASSNLSSSVHLPLLAASDHDSAGAASALLDDDDTHAYRIRTPHKSAASSLLSMFLPKPGPRTRLHPFLLLPAFICGMLLTWTGQQSDTARRIVTSTLPSDYVAIASGRPNYTIHPSGHLYVDPAALHASADSSPLALLDSDQASVRAMRHPIHDLINNATREWEAKLARQSKTLVEAVREYKRRYNRNPPKGFDKWFDFAQANSVVLIDEFDQTFNDVLPFWALPPSMIANRSQTIQADPNAITLKIIKGKVEVAGTFAKHPRALDQSGLMKRWAKYVDDVNITMSGHDGPSIMMDWETRQKHIDAAKAGKLLTQEEADGVNDDAAWWGYPLACPPDSRIRRAYNGLEINSLPRGPAFVHDHTKTMDLCANPEWQYLHGFTAWPGARPRRLLPLFSFAKMSIHSDILLTPLEQYWDHEPWDPKWEDKQSDKAVWRGSTTGVWFDRTTWWRASQRVRVWFMGKDEQGSRRVRFLGQGVETPKGVESLVEHDVPTRKLVDKYLDFAFSGKAGQCDVEDGSCDAVKKLFDFQRAFGWNEANEYRYLLDLDGNAWSGRFHRLLSSNSAVIKSTIFPEWYNGWIQPWVHYIPLRVDYTDLFDIMAFFTGDLEGRNAHPELGKQIADNGKEYADKYWRYADMETYLFRVLLEWARVSSHDRPSMDYTGPGT
;
A
#
# COMPACT_ATOMS: atom_id res chain seq x y z
N MET A 1 -3.38 13.89 -5.70
CA MET A 1 -3.53 14.83 -6.83
C MET A 1 -4.85 15.59 -6.71
N GLN A 2 -4.83 16.89 -6.40
CA GLN A 2 -5.91 17.81 -6.80
C GLN A 2 -5.26 18.80 -7.78
N GLN A 3 -5.37 18.53 -9.07
CA GLN A 3 -4.95 19.48 -10.11
C GLN A 3 -6.18 20.23 -10.65
N ARG A 4 -5.93 21.46 -11.11
CA ARG A 4 -6.95 22.45 -11.47
C ARG A 4 -7.73 22.03 -12.72
N GLN A 5 -8.99 22.43 -12.79
CA GLN A 5 -9.81 22.23 -13.98
C GLN A 5 -9.26 23.04 -15.19
N PRO A 6 -9.14 22.45 -16.38
CA PRO A 6 -9.09 23.20 -17.63
C PRO A 6 -10.52 23.61 -18.06
N HIS A 7 -10.66 24.82 -18.61
CA HIS A 7 -11.94 25.34 -19.06
C HIS A 7 -12.53 24.55 -20.23
N ARG A 8 -13.86 24.45 -20.25
CA ARG A 8 -14.66 23.70 -21.22
C ARG A 8 -14.74 24.43 -22.57
N VAL A 9 -14.23 23.81 -23.64
CA VAL A 9 -14.60 24.15 -25.03
C VAL A 9 -15.23 22.93 -25.67
N VAL A 10 -16.44 23.08 -26.20
CA VAL A 10 -17.19 22.03 -26.91
C VAL A 10 -17.07 22.28 -28.41
N PRO A 11 -16.77 21.24 -29.20
CA PRO A 11 -17.53 21.02 -30.43
C PRO A 11 -18.22 19.65 -30.44
N SER A 12 -19.37 19.61 -31.11
CA SER A 12 -20.25 18.43 -31.22
C SER A 12 -19.76 17.40 -32.23
N THR A 13 -19.94 16.11 -31.93
CA THR A 13 -20.01 15.02 -32.92
C THR A 13 -21.36 14.30 -32.82
N PRO A 14 -21.99 13.88 -33.94
CA PRO A 14 -23.32 13.28 -33.94
C PRO A 14 -23.30 11.78 -33.65
N ASN A 15 -24.44 11.27 -33.19
CA ASN A 15 -24.67 9.87 -32.83
C ASN A 15 -24.47 8.91 -34.01
N LEU A 16 -23.97 7.70 -33.72
CA LEU A 16 -24.37 6.50 -34.48
C LEU A 16 -24.75 5.39 -33.50
N VAL A 17 -25.96 4.85 -33.68
CA VAL A 17 -26.49 3.71 -32.92
C VAL A 17 -26.18 2.43 -33.68
N ILE A 18 -25.68 1.40 -33.01
CA ILE A 18 -25.55 0.05 -33.57
C ILE A 18 -26.57 -0.85 -32.89
N SER A 19 -27.58 -1.30 -33.65
CA SER A 19 -28.51 -2.34 -33.23
C SER A 19 -27.91 -3.72 -33.50
N ARG A 20 -28.29 -4.70 -32.67
CA ARG A 20 -28.16 -6.11 -33.01
C ARG A 20 -29.19 -6.49 -34.08
N ASP A 21 -28.80 -7.37 -35.00
CA ASP A 21 -29.45 -8.68 -35.32
C ASP A 21 -29.15 -9.11 -36.78
N GLY A 22 -29.05 -10.43 -37.00
CA GLY A 22 -29.19 -11.04 -38.33
C GLY A 22 -27.91 -11.47 -39.10
N HIS A 23 -27.59 -12.76 -39.04
CA HIS A 23 -27.17 -13.53 -40.23
C HIS A 23 -28.45 -14.01 -40.98
N PRO A 24 -28.42 -14.58 -42.21
CA PRO A 24 -27.27 -14.91 -43.10
C PRO A 24 -27.45 -14.42 -44.56
N PHE A 25 -26.44 -14.63 -45.43
CA PHE A 25 -26.52 -15.40 -46.71
C PHE A 25 -25.19 -15.34 -47.50
N ALA A 26 -25.03 -16.26 -48.46
CA ALA A 26 -23.80 -16.52 -49.22
C ALA A 26 -23.93 -16.14 -50.72
N THR A 27 -22.95 -16.58 -51.54
CA THR A 27 -22.78 -16.44 -53.02
C THR A 27 -22.13 -15.12 -53.50
N ALA A 28 -21.35 -15.07 -54.60
CA ALA A 28 -20.55 -16.05 -55.35
C ALA A 28 -19.65 -15.31 -56.39
N GLY A 29 -18.71 -16.00 -57.06
CA GLY A 29 -17.85 -15.46 -58.13
C GLY A 29 -16.38 -15.31 -57.69
N ASP A 30 -15.46 -16.27 -57.85
CA ASP A 30 -15.24 -17.36 -58.84
C ASP A 30 -14.50 -16.93 -60.13
N HIS A 31 -13.24 -17.37 -60.24
CA HIS A 31 -12.49 -17.58 -61.48
C HIS A 31 -11.29 -18.51 -61.20
N GLN A 32 -11.49 -19.82 -61.46
CA GLN A 32 -10.76 -20.62 -62.47
C GLN A 32 -9.26 -20.32 -62.76
N ILE A 33 -8.34 -21.29 -62.98
CA ILE A 33 -8.49 -22.72 -63.34
C ILE A 33 -7.24 -23.57 -62.93
N GLN A 34 -7.44 -24.89 -62.91
CA GLN A 34 -6.55 -26.02 -62.53
C GLN A 34 -5.76 -26.59 -63.75
N PRO A 35 -5.25 -27.85 -63.87
CA PRO A 35 -4.75 -28.90 -62.91
C PRO A 35 -3.48 -29.69 -63.39
N ALA A 36 -2.98 -30.65 -62.57
CA ALA A 36 -2.55 -32.06 -62.90
C ALA A 36 -1.47 -32.56 -61.90
N ALA A 37 -1.61 -33.63 -61.09
CA ALA A 37 -1.66 -35.09 -61.40
C ALA A 37 -0.33 -35.61 -62.04
N SER A 38 0.32 -36.74 -61.72
CA SER A 38 0.08 -37.98 -60.91
C SER A 38 1.45 -38.74 -60.76
N ALA A 39 1.61 -39.95 -60.18
CA ALA A 39 1.17 -40.54 -58.89
C ALA A 39 1.91 -41.88 -58.60
N GLY A 40 2.40 -42.10 -57.36
CA GLY A 40 2.79 -43.41 -56.79
C GLY A 40 4.19 -43.99 -57.09
N ASN A 41 4.86 -44.56 -56.06
CA ASN A 41 5.17 -46.01 -56.02
C ASN A 41 5.54 -46.50 -54.60
N ALA A 42 5.49 -47.82 -54.38
CA ALA A 42 5.67 -48.49 -53.08
C ALA A 42 7.09 -49.03 -52.83
N GLY A 43 7.40 -49.34 -51.56
CA GLY A 43 8.62 -50.05 -51.14
C GLY A 43 8.44 -50.73 -49.77
N THR A 44 8.60 -52.05 -49.71
CA THR A 44 8.27 -52.92 -48.57
C THR A 44 9.43 -53.20 -47.62
N GLY A 45 9.15 -53.40 -46.32
CA GLY A 45 10.08 -54.01 -45.36
C GLY A 45 9.40 -54.32 -44.02
N SER A 46 9.50 -55.56 -43.53
CA SER A 46 8.79 -56.07 -42.35
C SER A 46 9.66 -57.05 -41.52
N VAL A 47 9.19 -57.41 -40.30
CA VAL A 47 9.73 -58.49 -39.41
C VAL A 47 11.01 -58.09 -38.63
N ALA A 48 11.24 -58.39 -37.34
CA ALA A 48 10.48 -59.08 -36.28
C ALA A 48 10.76 -58.59 -34.84
N VAL A 49 9.78 -58.86 -33.97
CA VAL A 49 9.82 -59.27 -32.55
C VAL A 49 11.19 -59.71 -31.98
N HIS A 50 11.52 -59.23 -30.77
CA HIS A 50 12.05 -60.11 -29.71
C HIS A 50 11.73 -59.62 -28.28
N ILE A 51 11.14 -60.52 -27.48
CA ILE A 51 11.09 -60.46 -26.00
C ILE A 51 12.30 -61.26 -25.48
N PRO A 52 12.85 -60.91 -24.30
CA PRO A 52 12.93 -61.94 -23.25
C PRO A 52 12.52 -61.43 -21.86
N THR A 53 11.83 -62.32 -21.13
CA THR A 53 11.42 -62.16 -19.73
C THR A 53 12.34 -62.91 -18.76
N SER A 54 12.17 -62.63 -17.46
CA SER A 54 12.48 -63.47 -16.28
C SER A 54 13.96 -63.58 -15.83
N GLY A 55 14.16 -63.53 -14.50
CA GLY A 55 15.48 -63.60 -13.87
C GLY A 55 15.55 -63.20 -12.39
N ALA A 56 14.65 -63.72 -11.54
CA ALA A 56 14.88 -63.85 -10.08
C ALA A 56 15.05 -65.35 -9.80
N PRO A 57 15.83 -65.80 -8.78
CA PRO A 57 15.30 -65.91 -7.40
C PRO A 57 16.32 -65.87 -6.22
N HIS A 58 15.78 -66.04 -5.00
CA HIS A 58 16.41 -66.52 -3.73
C HIS A 58 17.32 -65.58 -2.90
N ASP A 59 17.31 -65.60 -1.56
CA ASP A 59 16.30 -66.04 -0.56
C ASP A 59 16.68 -65.61 0.89
N GLN A 60 15.80 -65.89 1.87
CA GLN A 60 15.95 -65.86 3.35
C GLN A 60 15.95 -64.48 4.07
N GLY A 61 15.17 -64.24 5.14
CA GLY A 61 14.04 -65.01 5.71
C GLY A 61 13.68 -64.64 7.17
N LEU A 62 12.39 -64.79 7.54
CA LEU A 62 11.81 -64.86 8.91
C LEU A 62 11.88 -63.56 9.76
N ASP A 63 10.94 -63.16 10.63
CA ASP A 63 9.56 -63.57 11.01
C ASP A 63 8.92 -62.34 11.76
N ALA A 64 7.64 -62.19 12.13
CA ALA A 64 6.43 -63.02 12.10
C ALA A 64 5.14 -62.14 12.01
N ALA A 65 3.98 -62.63 12.51
CA ALA A 65 2.66 -61.98 12.58
C ALA A 65 2.03 -62.19 14.00
N PRO A 66 0.71 -62.01 14.35
CA PRO A 66 -0.48 -61.93 13.47
C PRO A 66 -1.68 -61.02 13.88
N SER A 67 -2.71 -61.06 13.01
CA SER A 67 -4.17 -60.92 13.26
C SER A 67 -4.80 -59.49 13.31
N SER A 68 -6.00 -59.25 12.74
CA SER A 68 -6.81 -60.02 11.77
C SER A 68 -8.02 -59.23 11.24
N ASN A 69 -8.43 -59.49 9.99
CA ASN A 69 -9.78 -59.43 9.37
C ASN A 69 -10.66 -58.15 9.48
N GLY A 70 -11.42 -57.73 8.46
CA GLY A 70 -11.51 -58.22 7.08
C GLY A 70 -12.86 -57.89 6.39
N GLY A 71 -12.81 -57.43 5.13
CA GLY A 71 -13.82 -57.63 4.06
C GLY A 71 -15.19 -56.91 4.15
N THR A 72 -15.92 -56.66 3.06
CA THR A 72 -15.60 -56.79 1.61
C THR A 72 -16.65 -56.05 0.75
N ALA A 73 -16.18 -55.42 -0.34
CA ALA A 73 -16.79 -55.23 -1.67
C ALA A 73 -18.33 -55.12 -1.91
N GLY A 74 -18.71 -54.23 -2.85
CA GLY A 74 -20.01 -54.28 -3.55
C GLY A 74 -20.30 -53.07 -4.45
N ALA A 75 -20.07 -53.18 -5.77
CA ALA A 75 -20.24 -52.08 -6.74
C ALA A 75 -21.71 -51.85 -7.19
N GLY A 76 -22.03 -50.63 -7.65
CA GLY A 76 -23.33 -50.30 -8.25
C GLY A 76 -23.29 -49.01 -9.09
N HIS A 77 -23.80 -49.06 -10.31
CA HIS A 77 -23.70 -48.03 -11.35
C HIS A 77 -24.94 -47.10 -11.43
N LEU A 78 -24.85 -46.09 -12.32
CA LEU A 78 -25.94 -45.35 -13.02
C LEU A 78 -26.60 -44.10 -12.39
N LYS A 79 -26.11 -42.95 -12.90
CA LYS A 79 -26.84 -41.96 -13.74
C LYS A 79 -28.14 -41.26 -13.26
N THR A 80 -28.11 -39.96 -13.53
CA THR A 80 -29.21 -39.07 -13.99
C THR A 80 -30.38 -38.76 -13.07
N GLY A 81 -30.69 -37.47 -12.92
CA GLY A 81 -31.95 -37.02 -12.33
C GLY A 81 -31.96 -35.56 -11.89
N THR A 82 -32.25 -34.67 -12.84
CA THR A 82 -33.03 -33.42 -12.62
C THR A 82 -34.00 -33.55 -11.41
N GLY A 83 -34.22 -32.59 -10.54
CA GLY A 83 -34.15 -31.15 -10.67
C GLY A 83 -35.31 -30.53 -9.87
N LEU A 84 -35.09 -29.30 -9.40
CA LEU A 84 -36.07 -28.22 -9.25
C LEU A 84 -37.28 -28.36 -8.30
N ALA A 85 -37.24 -27.45 -7.31
CA ALA A 85 -38.32 -26.55 -6.89
C ALA A 85 -39.60 -27.09 -6.22
N GLY A 86 -39.94 -26.43 -5.10
CA GLY A 86 -41.30 -25.88 -4.97
C GLY A 86 -41.99 -25.92 -3.59
N HIS A 87 -41.88 -24.81 -2.86
CA HIS A 87 -42.92 -24.20 -2.00
C HIS A 87 -43.61 -25.00 -0.84
N TYR A 88 -43.33 -24.56 0.40
CA TYR A 88 -44.26 -23.97 1.40
C TYR A 88 -45.78 -23.95 1.11
N PRO A 89 -46.68 -23.78 2.11
CA PRO A 89 -46.72 -24.19 3.55
C PRO A 89 -48.16 -24.72 3.88
N PRO A 90 -48.90 -24.43 5.00
CA PRO A 90 -48.60 -23.99 6.39
C PRO A 90 -49.35 -24.74 7.53
N SER A 91 -49.12 -24.27 8.77
CA SER A 91 -50.00 -24.40 9.98
C SER A 91 -50.11 -25.80 10.63
N SER A 92 -50.17 -25.95 11.96
CA SER A 92 -51.02 -25.22 12.92
C SER A 92 -50.62 -25.48 14.39
N HIS A 93 -51.26 -24.77 15.33
CA HIS A 93 -51.04 -24.88 16.79
C HIS A 93 -51.52 -26.21 17.39
N SER A 94 -50.91 -26.64 18.51
CA SER A 94 -51.70 -26.86 19.73
C SER A 94 -50.87 -26.72 21.01
N THR A 95 -51.50 -26.10 22.01
CA THR A 95 -51.04 -25.90 23.39
C THR A 95 -51.23 -27.15 24.25
N ALA A 96 -50.44 -27.29 25.32
CA ALA A 96 -50.89 -27.96 26.54
C ALA A 96 -50.36 -27.22 27.79
N THR A 97 -51.27 -26.87 28.69
CA THR A 97 -51.02 -26.16 29.95
C THR A 97 -50.85 -27.12 31.13
N GLY A 98 -50.15 -26.69 32.18
CA GLY A 98 -50.09 -27.41 33.45
C GLY A 98 -49.57 -26.50 34.57
N ALA A 99 -50.46 -25.99 35.42
CA ALA A 99 -50.14 -25.07 36.50
C ALA A 99 -50.06 -25.77 37.87
N GLY A 100 -49.26 -25.23 38.79
CA GLY A 100 -49.20 -25.66 40.19
C GLY A 100 -48.68 -24.53 41.10
N HIS A 101 -49.54 -24.03 42.00
CA HIS A 101 -49.21 -23.01 43.01
C HIS A 101 -48.53 -23.63 44.25
N ALA A 102 -47.65 -22.88 44.95
CA ALA A 102 -47.98 -22.20 46.22
C ALA A 102 -46.80 -21.89 47.18
N ARG A 103 -46.64 -20.59 47.48
CA ARG A 103 -46.44 -19.94 48.82
C ARG A 103 -45.19 -20.16 49.71
N ASN A 104 -44.51 -19.02 49.94
CA ASN A 104 -44.11 -18.37 51.21
C ASN A 104 -43.24 -19.11 52.28
N GLY A 105 -42.21 -18.40 52.80
CA GLY A 105 -41.52 -18.79 54.05
C GLY A 105 -40.28 -17.95 54.42
N SER A 106 -40.51 -16.80 55.03
CA SER A 106 -39.63 -15.78 55.62
C SER A 106 -38.46 -16.19 56.57
N ASP A 107 -37.45 -15.32 56.61
CA ASP A 107 -36.60 -14.85 57.74
C ASP A 107 -35.51 -15.72 58.41
N GLY A 108 -34.39 -15.06 58.76
CA GLY A 108 -33.35 -15.57 59.68
C GLY A 108 -31.96 -14.92 59.50
N ALA A 109 -31.59 -13.93 60.32
CA ALA A 109 -30.29 -13.25 60.27
C ALA A 109 -29.29 -13.75 61.34
N GLY A 110 -27.99 -13.58 61.09
CA GLY A 110 -26.93 -13.80 62.10
C GLY A 110 -25.53 -13.63 61.50
N GLY A 111 -24.74 -12.67 62.00
CA GLY A 111 -23.43 -12.33 61.45
C GLY A 111 -22.25 -12.72 62.35
N GLY A 112 -21.03 -12.56 61.82
CA GLY A 112 -19.77 -12.71 62.56
C GLY A 112 -18.60 -12.48 61.60
N GLY A 113 -17.70 -11.54 61.91
CA GLY A 113 -16.56 -11.19 61.05
C GLY A 113 -15.23 -11.31 61.77
N ALA A 114 -14.13 -11.39 61.01
CA ALA A 114 -12.78 -11.03 61.44
C ALA A 114 -11.83 -10.96 60.22
N ALA A 115 -10.85 -10.06 60.29
CA ALA A 115 -9.66 -9.93 59.45
C ALA A 115 -8.51 -9.42 60.36
N PRO A 116 -7.32 -9.07 59.84
CA PRO A 116 -6.32 -9.81 59.05
C PRO A 116 -5.10 -10.16 59.96
N PRO A 117 -3.82 -10.39 59.50
CA PRO A 117 -2.93 -9.28 59.08
C PRO A 117 -1.75 -9.55 58.08
N LEU A 118 -1.36 -8.48 57.37
CA LEU A 118 0.00 -7.95 57.05
C LEU A 118 1.19 -8.82 56.52
N LEU A 119 1.62 -8.44 55.30
CA LEU A 119 2.97 -8.09 54.78
C LEU A 119 4.18 -8.03 55.77
N PRO A 120 5.46 -8.29 55.33
CA PRO A 120 6.19 -7.26 54.54
C PRO A 120 7.36 -7.64 53.59
N THR A 121 7.75 -6.64 52.78
CA THR A 121 9.05 -6.42 52.06
C THR A 121 9.42 -7.22 50.80
N GLY A 122 10.11 -6.57 49.83
CA GLY A 122 10.90 -7.26 48.79
C GLY A 122 10.81 -6.78 47.33
N ARG A 123 11.07 -5.50 47.00
CA ARG A 123 11.42 -5.09 45.62
C ARG A 123 12.93 -5.24 45.38
N PRO A 124 13.37 -5.61 44.16
CA PRO A 124 14.64 -5.15 43.62
C PRO A 124 14.45 -4.26 42.39
N SER A 125 15.11 -3.10 42.41
CA SER A 125 15.55 -2.36 41.22
C SER A 125 17.01 -2.00 41.41
N PRO A 126 17.84 -2.19 40.39
CA PRO A 126 18.78 -1.14 39.96
C PRO A 126 18.81 -1.02 38.43
N SER A 127 19.34 0.04 37.81
CA SER A 127 19.98 1.26 38.32
C SER A 127 19.89 2.38 37.28
N ARG A 128 19.53 3.59 37.70
CA ARG A 128 19.95 4.81 37.00
C ARG A 128 21.37 5.15 37.45
N VAL A 129 22.30 5.33 36.52
CA VAL A 129 23.57 6.02 36.81
C VAL A 129 23.35 7.51 36.54
N ALA A 130 23.49 8.32 37.59
CA ALA A 130 23.64 9.76 37.46
C ALA A 130 25.13 10.09 37.62
N ALA A 131 25.70 10.78 36.65
CA ALA A 131 27.03 11.35 36.74
C ALA A 131 26.93 12.86 36.48
N SER A 132 27.09 13.65 37.54
CA SER A 132 27.22 15.10 37.45
C SER A 132 28.68 15.48 37.71
N SER A 133 29.35 16.10 36.75
CA SER A 133 30.56 16.87 37.01
C SER A 133 30.74 17.95 35.95
N ASN A 134 30.79 19.20 36.42
CA ASN A 134 31.14 20.36 35.60
C ASN A 134 32.52 20.19 34.96
N LEU A 135 32.68 20.71 33.74
CA LEU A 135 33.94 21.35 33.36
C LEU A 135 33.65 22.51 32.40
N SER A 136 34.10 23.69 32.82
CA SER A 136 34.07 24.94 32.06
C SER A 136 35.30 25.03 31.18
N SER A 137 35.14 25.50 29.94
CA SER A 137 36.20 26.23 29.23
C SER A 137 35.60 27.17 28.17
N SER A 138 35.46 28.43 28.55
CA SER A 138 35.11 29.56 27.68
C SER A 138 36.31 30.05 26.88
N VAL A 139 36.12 30.40 25.59
CA VAL A 139 36.99 31.33 24.83
C VAL A 139 36.11 32.28 23.99
N HIS A 140 36.59 33.50 23.73
CA HIS A 140 35.80 34.70 23.43
C HIS A 140 35.38 34.96 21.96
N LEU A 141 34.17 35.54 21.81
CA LEU A 141 33.81 36.85 21.18
C LEU A 141 34.86 37.58 20.30
N PRO A 142 34.46 38.35 19.24
CA PRO A 142 33.45 39.43 19.33
C PRO A 142 32.35 39.41 18.24
N LEU A 143 31.11 39.91 18.44
CA LEU A 143 30.62 41.24 18.85
C LEU A 143 30.81 42.35 17.79
N LEU A 144 29.71 42.75 17.13
CA LEU A 144 29.35 44.14 16.85
C LEU A 144 27.84 44.25 16.54
N ALA A 145 27.29 45.46 16.65
CA ALA A 145 25.90 45.69 17.07
C ALA A 145 24.94 46.20 15.98
N ALA A 146 23.66 46.31 16.37
CA ALA A 146 22.52 46.71 15.54
C ALA A 146 22.48 48.20 15.15
N SER A 147 21.63 48.51 14.17
CA SER A 147 20.93 49.80 14.07
C SER A 147 19.63 49.67 13.27
N ASP A 148 18.56 50.32 13.74
CA ASP A 148 17.21 50.34 13.17
C ASP A 148 17.09 51.09 11.83
N HIS A 149 16.06 50.79 11.04
CA HIS A 149 15.00 51.76 10.75
C HIS A 149 13.82 51.22 9.93
N ASP A 150 12.60 51.58 10.34
CA ASP A 150 11.38 51.50 9.53
C ASP A 150 11.40 52.41 8.29
N SER A 151 10.74 51.99 7.22
CA SER A 151 9.87 52.90 6.45
C SER A 151 8.85 52.13 5.60
N ALA A 152 7.59 52.53 5.70
CA ALA A 152 6.48 52.04 4.90
C ALA A 152 5.95 53.13 3.97
N GLY A 153 5.28 52.74 2.88
CA GLY A 153 4.22 53.57 2.29
C GLY A 153 4.16 53.67 0.76
N ALA A 154 3.04 53.15 0.21
CA ALA A 154 2.15 53.80 -0.75
C ALA A 154 2.67 54.21 -2.17
N ALA A 155 1.86 54.25 -3.23
CA ALA A 155 0.50 53.75 -3.51
C ALA A 155 0.22 53.92 -5.03
N SER A 156 -0.89 53.34 -5.53
CA SER A 156 -1.81 54.10 -6.39
C SER A 156 -3.22 53.53 -6.29
N ALA A 157 -4.21 54.42 -6.19
CA ALA A 157 -5.64 54.11 -6.20
C ALA A 157 -6.26 54.43 -7.58
N LEU A 158 -7.59 54.68 -7.58
CA LEU A 158 -8.53 55.25 -8.59
C LEU A 158 -9.72 54.27 -8.83
N LEU A 159 -11.02 54.61 -8.77
CA LEU A 159 -11.80 55.85 -8.46
C LEU A 159 -13.23 55.45 -8.01
N ASP A 160 -13.89 56.34 -7.24
CA ASP A 160 -15.31 56.86 -7.23
C ASP A 160 -16.52 55.98 -7.69
N ASP A 161 -17.78 56.19 -7.30
CA ASP A 161 -18.49 57.44 -6.92
C ASP A 161 -19.79 57.21 -6.07
N ASP A 162 -20.47 58.30 -5.65
CA ASP A 162 -21.70 58.41 -4.80
C ASP A 162 -22.99 57.71 -5.37
N ASP A 163 -24.12 57.47 -4.67
CA ASP A 163 -24.96 58.39 -3.87
C ASP A 163 -26.19 57.68 -3.17
N THR A 164 -26.96 58.45 -2.38
CA THR A 164 -28.35 58.26 -1.87
C THR A 164 -28.64 57.73 -0.43
N HIS A 165 -28.81 58.72 0.47
CA HIS A 165 -29.94 58.90 1.41
C HIS A 165 -30.21 57.99 2.65
N ALA A 166 -29.75 58.49 3.81
CA ALA A 166 -30.58 59.29 4.76
C ALA A 166 -30.89 58.77 6.21
N TYR A 167 -31.00 59.78 7.11
CA TYR A 167 -31.60 59.79 8.46
C TYR A 167 -30.80 59.39 9.75
N ARG A 168 -29.87 60.27 10.14
CA ARG A 168 -29.95 61.14 11.36
C ARG A 168 -30.32 60.50 12.73
N ILE A 169 -29.40 60.50 13.72
CA ILE A 169 -29.36 61.46 14.87
C ILE A 169 -28.26 61.12 15.93
N ARG A 170 -27.43 62.15 16.19
CA ARG A 170 -26.57 62.51 17.35
C ARG A 170 -25.95 61.50 18.35
N THR A 171 -24.65 61.73 18.48
CA THR A 171 -23.72 61.53 19.62
C THR A 171 -24.19 62.08 20.98
N PRO A 172 -23.39 61.83 22.04
CA PRO A 172 -22.65 62.99 22.58
C PRO A 172 -21.18 62.77 23.00
N HIS A 173 -20.46 63.91 23.02
CA HIS A 173 -19.22 64.26 23.75
C HIS A 173 -17.86 63.55 23.55
N LYS A 174 -16.90 64.37 23.06
CA LYS A 174 -15.50 64.40 23.50
C LYS A 174 -15.29 65.58 24.47
N SER A 175 -14.26 65.54 25.31
CA SER A 175 -13.59 66.75 25.84
C SER A 175 -12.08 66.55 25.93
N ALA A 176 -11.36 67.61 25.58
CA ALA A 176 -9.94 67.69 25.20
C ALA A 176 -8.92 67.85 26.34
N ALA A 177 -7.67 68.17 25.93
CA ALA A 177 -6.54 68.82 26.65
C ALA A 177 -5.36 67.91 27.04
N SER A 178 -4.07 68.28 26.85
CA SER A 178 -3.50 69.48 26.17
C SER A 178 -1.98 69.42 25.95
N SER A 179 -1.53 69.99 24.82
CA SER A 179 -0.33 70.88 24.64
C SER A 179 1.09 70.42 25.02
N LEU A 180 2.08 70.59 24.11
CA LEU A 180 2.95 71.79 24.09
C LEU A 180 3.91 71.87 22.87
N LEU A 181 4.14 73.12 22.44
CA LEU A 181 5.18 73.72 21.60
C LEU A 181 5.49 73.26 20.16
N SER A 182 5.44 74.26 19.29
CA SER A 182 6.04 74.39 17.95
C SER A 182 7.43 75.05 18.00
N MET A 183 8.32 74.75 17.04
CA MET A 183 8.98 75.74 16.16
C MET A 183 9.95 75.08 15.16
N PHE A 184 10.33 75.85 14.12
CA PHE A 184 11.30 75.58 13.04
C PHE A 184 10.82 74.84 11.76
N LEU A 185 10.81 75.63 10.68
CA LEU A 185 10.69 75.34 9.24
C LEU A 185 12.04 74.77 8.68
N PRO A 186 12.16 74.20 7.44
CA PRO A 186 11.61 74.71 6.17
C PRO A 186 11.21 73.71 5.05
N LYS A 187 10.84 74.27 3.88
CA LYS A 187 10.37 73.58 2.65
C LYS A 187 11.52 72.89 1.86
N PRO A 188 11.25 71.86 1.04
CA PRO A 188 12.26 71.12 0.28
C PRO A 188 12.57 71.69 -1.12
N GLY A 189 13.81 71.46 -1.58
CA GLY A 189 14.29 71.66 -2.97
C GLY A 189 14.43 70.34 -3.77
N PRO A 190 14.90 70.39 -5.03
CA PRO A 190 14.65 69.32 -6.02
C PRO A 190 15.66 68.15 -6.05
N ARG A 191 15.20 67.05 -6.65
CA ARG A 191 15.81 65.71 -6.74
C ARG A 191 17.15 65.68 -7.51
N THR A 192 18.11 64.91 -7.00
CA THR A 192 19.28 64.41 -7.74
C THR A 192 19.01 63.03 -8.37
N ARG A 193 19.64 62.73 -9.52
CA ARG A 193 19.62 61.39 -10.17
C ARG A 193 20.94 60.67 -9.88
N LEU A 194 20.93 59.38 -9.57
CA LEU A 194 22.15 58.57 -9.50
C LEU A 194 22.74 58.36 -10.91
N HIS A 195 24.07 58.41 -11.01
CA HIS A 195 24.80 58.29 -12.27
C HIS A 195 25.30 56.85 -12.51
N PRO A 196 25.35 56.33 -13.77
CA PRO A 196 25.72 54.94 -14.07
C PRO A 196 27.07 54.43 -13.54
N PHE A 197 28.02 55.31 -13.22
CA PHE A 197 29.34 54.93 -12.70
C PHE A 197 29.29 54.24 -11.33
N LEU A 198 28.22 54.40 -10.55
CA LEU A 198 28.07 53.73 -9.25
C LEU A 198 27.82 52.21 -9.33
N LEU A 199 27.51 51.67 -10.51
CA LEU A 199 27.33 50.22 -10.73
C LEU A 199 28.60 49.51 -11.21
N LEU A 200 29.62 50.26 -11.63
CA LEU A 200 30.89 49.71 -12.14
C LEU A 200 31.62 48.82 -11.11
N PRO A 201 31.71 49.18 -9.81
CA PRO A 201 32.39 48.35 -8.81
C PRO A 201 31.74 46.97 -8.63
N ALA A 202 30.40 46.91 -8.64
CA ALA A 202 29.66 45.66 -8.51
C ALA A 202 29.88 44.73 -9.71
N PHE A 203 29.93 45.30 -10.93
CA PHE A 203 30.25 44.55 -12.14
C PHE A 203 31.68 43.99 -12.14
N ILE A 204 32.65 44.80 -11.70
CA ILE A 204 34.07 44.39 -11.59
C ILE A 204 34.23 43.29 -10.52
N CYS A 205 33.57 43.39 -9.36
CA CYS A 205 33.55 42.31 -8.36
C CYS A 205 32.93 41.02 -8.93
N GLY A 206 31.86 41.11 -9.72
CA GLY A 206 31.28 39.96 -10.42
C GLY A 206 32.28 39.26 -11.35
N MET A 207 33.02 40.04 -12.16
CA MET A 207 34.05 39.48 -13.04
C MET A 207 35.23 38.87 -12.28
N LEU A 208 35.67 39.49 -11.18
CA LEU A 208 36.75 38.95 -10.34
C LEU A 208 36.35 37.63 -9.65
N LEU A 209 35.09 37.48 -9.23
CA LEU A 209 34.57 36.23 -8.67
C LEU A 209 34.47 35.12 -9.72
N THR A 210 34.09 35.43 -10.97
CA THR A 210 34.14 34.44 -12.05
C THR A 210 35.57 34.05 -12.44
N TRP A 211 36.51 35.00 -12.39
CA TRP A 211 37.91 34.76 -12.76
C TRP A 211 38.66 33.93 -11.71
N THR A 212 38.39 34.14 -10.41
CA THR A 212 38.93 33.29 -9.34
C THR A 212 38.33 31.88 -9.36
N GLY A 213 37.04 31.73 -9.71
CA GLY A 213 36.44 30.42 -9.95
C GLY A 213 37.12 29.62 -11.07
N GLN A 214 37.65 30.32 -12.09
CA GLN A 214 38.32 29.72 -13.24
C GLN A 214 39.78 29.28 -12.99
N GLN A 215 40.42 29.70 -11.89
CA GLN A 215 41.77 29.23 -11.49
C GLN A 215 41.76 27.88 -10.76
N SER A 216 40.59 27.31 -10.49
CA SER A 216 40.43 26.07 -9.71
C SER A 216 41.08 24.82 -10.35
N ASP A 217 41.17 24.73 -11.67
CA ASP A 217 41.78 23.59 -12.36
C ASP A 217 43.31 23.52 -12.21
N THR A 218 44.00 24.66 -12.17
CA THR A 218 45.46 24.69 -11.99
C THR A 218 45.84 24.33 -10.56
N ALA A 219 45.08 24.80 -9.57
CA ALA A 219 45.24 24.40 -8.17
C ALA A 219 44.99 22.89 -7.97
N ARG A 220 43.96 22.33 -8.64
CA ARG A 220 43.68 20.89 -8.63
C ARG A 220 44.86 20.04 -9.10
N ARG A 221 45.57 20.47 -10.15
CA ARG A 221 46.74 19.76 -10.70
C ARG A 221 47.97 19.78 -9.79
N ILE A 222 48.14 20.81 -8.96
CA ILE A 222 49.26 20.91 -8.01
C ILE A 222 49.00 20.03 -6.76
N VAL A 223 47.75 19.98 -6.30
CA VAL A 223 47.35 19.13 -5.16
C VAL A 223 47.40 17.64 -5.53
N THR A 224 47.08 17.26 -6.77
CA THR A 224 47.16 15.85 -7.20
C THR A 224 48.59 15.37 -7.51
N SER A 225 49.59 16.26 -7.61
CA SER A 225 50.99 15.87 -7.85
C SER A 225 51.83 15.69 -6.59
N THR A 226 51.26 15.89 -5.40
CA THR A 226 51.99 15.92 -4.11
C THR A 226 51.48 14.94 -3.05
N LEU A 227 50.49 14.09 -3.37
CA LEU A 227 49.96 13.05 -2.48
C LEU A 227 50.51 11.66 -2.84
N PRO A 228 50.81 10.79 -1.85
CA PRO A 228 51.19 9.39 -2.10
C PRO A 228 50.12 8.63 -2.87
N SER A 229 50.56 7.63 -3.66
CA SER A 229 49.73 6.89 -4.63
C SER A 229 48.45 6.27 -4.05
N ASP A 230 48.44 5.99 -2.74
CA ASP A 230 47.33 5.29 -2.07
C ASP A 230 46.08 6.18 -1.87
N TYR A 231 46.22 7.51 -1.91
CA TYR A 231 45.08 8.44 -1.73
C TYR A 231 44.36 8.83 -3.02
N VAL A 232 44.93 8.54 -4.21
CA VAL A 232 44.31 8.91 -5.49
C VAL A 232 43.23 7.91 -5.93
N ALA A 233 43.29 6.66 -5.46
CA ALA A 233 42.35 5.60 -5.81
C ALA A 233 40.90 5.85 -5.34
N ILE A 234 40.69 6.69 -4.31
CA ILE A 234 39.37 7.00 -3.76
C ILE A 234 38.68 8.15 -4.53
N ALA A 235 39.44 8.96 -5.29
CA ALA A 235 38.93 10.16 -5.95
C ALA A 235 38.60 9.99 -7.45
N SER A 236 38.83 8.80 -8.02
CA SER A 236 38.63 8.50 -9.45
C SER A 236 37.27 7.88 -9.80
N GLY A 237 36.44 7.58 -8.79
CA GLY A 237 35.03 7.26 -9.00
C GLY A 237 34.33 8.45 -9.68
N ARG A 238 33.95 8.29 -10.95
CA ARG A 238 33.10 9.27 -11.62
C ARG A 238 31.83 9.42 -10.77
N PRO A 239 31.40 10.64 -10.39
CA PRO A 239 30.12 10.80 -9.73
C PRO A 239 29.05 10.21 -10.64
N ASN A 240 28.27 9.27 -10.12
CA ASN A 240 27.34 8.47 -10.92
C ASN A 240 26.02 9.24 -11.14
N TYR A 241 26.16 10.49 -11.59
CA TYR A 241 25.10 11.39 -11.97
C TYR A 241 25.50 12.23 -13.19
N THR A 242 24.52 12.58 -14.03
CA THR A 242 24.65 13.58 -15.08
C THR A 242 23.72 14.75 -14.79
N ILE A 243 24.16 15.98 -15.05
CA ILE A 243 23.27 17.15 -14.98
C ILE A 243 22.64 17.31 -16.35
N HIS A 244 21.33 17.08 -16.45
CA HIS A 244 20.60 17.29 -17.70
C HIS A 244 20.54 18.80 -18.02
N PRO A 245 20.59 19.24 -19.30
CA PRO A 245 20.55 20.67 -19.66
C PRO A 245 19.32 21.46 -19.14
N SER A 246 18.29 20.79 -18.65
CA SER A 246 17.14 21.38 -17.97
C SER A 246 17.35 21.70 -16.48
N GLY A 247 18.56 21.52 -15.94
CA GLY A 247 18.89 21.79 -14.54
C GLY A 247 18.49 20.67 -13.56
N HIS A 248 18.05 19.51 -14.04
CA HIS A 248 17.75 18.36 -13.17
C HIS A 248 19.00 17.47 -12.98
N LEU A 249 19.24 17.08 -11.73
CA LEU A 249 20.23 16.08 -11.35
C LEU A 249 19.72 14.69 -11.72
N TYR A 250 20.31 14.07 -12.75
CA TYR A 250 20.05 12.68 -13.11
C TYR A 250 21.03 11.80 -12.32
N VAL A 251 20.60 11.28 -11.17
CA VAL A 251 21.33 10.20 -10.48
C VAL A 251 21.05 8.91 -11.24
N ASP A 252 22.09 8.15 -11.59
CA ASP A 252 21.92 6.83 -12.20
C ASP A 252 21.14 5.92 -11.23
N PRO A 253 20.09 5.20 -11.65
CA PRO A 253 19.40 4.23 -10.79
C PRO A 253 20.34 3.20 -10.13
N ALA A 254 21.49 2.89 -10.73
CA ALA A 254 22.55 2.09 -10.12
C ALA A 254 23.17 2.76 -8.88
N ALA A 255 23.33 4.08 -8.87
CA ALA A 255 23.80 4.84 -7.69
C ALA A 255 22.74 4.92 -6.58
N LEU A 256 21.47 4.66 -6.92
CA LEU A 256 20.37 4.47 -5.97
C LEU A 256 20.15 2.98 -5.60
N HIS A 257 21.07 2.08 -5.97
CA HIS A 257 21.13 0.73 -5.43
C HIS A 257 22.20 0.64 -4.35
N ALA A 258 21.83 0.13 -3.17
CA ALA A 258 22.75 -0.19 -2.07
C ALA A 258 23.79 -1.28 -2.42
N SER A 259 23.77 -1.82 -3.65
CA SER A 259 24.84 -2.68 -4.17
C SER A 259 26.04 -1.91 -4.70
N ALA A 260 25.89 -0.62 -5.03
CA ALA A 260 26.90 0.17 -5.77
C ALA A 260 27.98 0.82 -4.90
N ASP A 261 27.76 0.99 -3.60
CA ASP A 261 28.80 1.46 -2.67
C ASP A 261 28.61 0.94 -1.24
N SER A 262 29.74 0.66 -0.57
CA SER A 262 29.89 0.14 0.79
C SER A 262 29.40 -1.31 1.05
N SER A 263 30.37 -2.22 1.22
CA SER A 263 30.17 -3.48 1.94
C SER A 263 30.15 -3.21 3.46
N PRO A 264 29.11 -3.63 4.21
CA PRO A 264 29.11 -3.55 5.68
C PRO A 264 29.81 -4.74 6.36
N LEU A 265 30.35 -5.72 5.60
CA LEU A 265 31.03 -6.89 6.14
C LEU A 265 32.41 -6.58 6.77
N ALA A 266 32.84 -5.32 6.78
CA ALA A 266 34.06 -4.85 7.44
C ALA A 266 33.87 -4.39 8.90
N LEU A 267 32.66 -4.51 9.48
CA LEU A 267 32.36 -4.10 10.87
C LEU A 267 31.64 -5.18 11.70
N LEU A 268 31.77 -6.46 11.31
CA LEU A 268 31.65 -7.56 12.26
C LEU A 268 33.05 -8.01 12.62
N ASP A 269 33.32 -8.04 13.92
CA ASP A 269 34.64 -8.24 14.52
C ASP A 269 35.40 -9.42 13.91
N SER A 270 36.70 -9.21 13.67
CA SER A 270 37.61 -10.23 13.15
C SER A 270 38.08 -11.19 14.25
N ASP A 271 37.16 -11.65 15.10
CA ASP A 271 37.47 -12.58 16.17
C ASP A 271 36.42 -13.71 16.23
N GLN A 272 36.87 -14.91 15.83
CA GLN A 272 36.15 -16.18 15.88
C GLN A 272 34.75 -16.22 15.23
N ALA A 273 34.71 -16.01 13.91
CA ALA A 273 33.62 -16.48 13.08
C ALA A 273 33.53 -18.02 13.11
N SER A 274 32.81 -18.58 14.09
CA SER A 274 32.27 -19.93 13.95
C SER A 274 31.35 -19.93 12.74
N VAL A 275 31.69 -20.68 11.69
CA VAL A 275 30.86 -20.81 10.48
C VAL A 275 29.59 -21.57 10.84
N ARG A 276 28.62 -20.87 11.43
CA ARG A 276 27.25 -21.35 11.56
C ARG A 276 26.66 -21.34 10.16
N ALA A 277 26.58 -22.51 9.55
CA ALA A 277 25.85 -22.71 8.32
C ALA A 277 24.40 -22.26 8.55
N MET A 278 23.99 -21.19 7.86
CA MET A 278 22.66 -20.61 7.96
C MET A 278 21.83 -21.05 6.77
N ARG A 279 20.82 -21.88 7.05
CA ARG A 279 19.74 -22.24 6.12
C ARG A 279 19.17 -20.98 5.45
N HIS A 280 18.73 -21.09 4.19
CA HIS A 280 18.18 -19.94 3.48
C HIS A 280 16.99 -19.29 4.22
N PRO A 281 17.00 -17.96 4.48
CA PRO A 281 15.98 -17.32 5.33
C PRO A 281 14.53 -17.47 4.84
N ILE A 282 14.30 -17.64 3.52
CA ILE A 282 12.95 -17.88 2.98
C ILE A 282 12.30 -19.14 3.58
N HIS A 283 13.08 -20.19 3.89
CA HIS A 283 12.54 -21.36 4.61
C HIS A 283 11.91 -20.95 5.94
N ASP A 284 12.59 -20.13 6.73
CA ASP A 284 12.09 -19.71 8.04
C ASP A 284 10.95 -18.70 7.91
N LEU A 285 10.97 -17.84 6.88
CA LEU A 285 9.86 -16.94 6.56
C LEU A 285 8.57 -17.71 6.23
N ILE A 286 8.63 -18.71 5.36
CA ILE A 286 7.50 -19.59 5.05
C ILE A 286 7.05 -20.35 6.30
N ASN A 287 7.98 -20.99 7.02
CA ASN A 287 7.63 -21.77 8.21
C ASN A 287 7.00 -20.92 9.32
N ASN A 288 7.50 -19.71 9.56
CA ASN A 288 6.96 -18.79 10.57
C ASN A 288 5.59 -18.29 10.16
N ALA A 289 5.43 -17.83 8.91
CA ALA A 289 4.17 -17.34 8.39
C ALA A 289 3.08 -18.41 8.38
N THR A 290 3.41 -19.67 8.06
CA THR A 290 2.47 -20.80 8.14
C THR A 290 1.95 -20.99 9.57
N ARG A 291 2.82 -20.94 10.60
CA ARG A 291 2.38 -21.03 12.00
C ARG A 291 1.54 -19.82 12.43
N GLU A 292 1.84 -18.62 11.93
CA GLU A 292 1.02 -17.42 12.15
C GLU A 292 -0.35 -17.48 11.47
N TRP A 293 -0.44 -18.15 10.32
CA TRP A 293 -1.70 -18.41 9.62
C TRP A 293 -2.54 -19.46 10.37
N GLU A 294 -1.96 -20.60 10.72
CA GLU A 294 -2.61 -21.65 11.51
C GLU A 294 -3.13 -21.12 12.85
N ALA A 295 -2.30 -20.36 13.59
CA ALA A 295 -2.70 -19.73 14.84
C ALA A 295 -3.82 -18.69 14.65
N LYS A 296 -3.82 -17.95 13.53
CA LYS A 296 -4.88 -17.02 13.15
C LYS A 296 -6.19 -17.76 12.86
N LEU A 297 -6.16 -18.89 12.17
CA LEU A 297 -7.36 -19.70 11.91
C LEU A 297 -7.91 -20.38 13.17
N ALA A 298 -7.01 -20.92 14.01
CA ALA A 298 -7.37 -21.62 15.25
C ALA A 298 -8.06 -20.72 16.27
N ARG A 299 -7.68 -19.42 16.35
CA ARG A 299 -8.27 -18.46 17.30
C ARG A 299 -9.61 -17.85 16.89
N GLN A 300 -10.09 -18.07 15.66
CA GLN A 300 -11.32 -17.43 15.18
C GLN A 300 -12.55 -17.93 15.96
N SER A 301 -13.31 -16.99 16.52
CA SER A 301 -14.54 -17.21 17.28
C SER A 301 -15.56 -18.08 16.53
N LYS A 302 -16.13 -19.08 17.22
CA LYS A 302 -17.11 -20.02 16.64
C LYS A 302 -18.54 -19.72 17.09
N THR A 303 -18.69 -18.97 18.18
CA THR A 303 -19.98 -18.53 18.72
C THR A 303 -20.06 -17.01 18.84
N LEU A 304 -21.29 -16.49 18.84
CA LEU A 304 -21.56 -15.06 19.05
C LEU A 304 -20.94 -14.55 20.37
N VAL A 305 -21.03 -15.33 21.45
CA VAL A 305 -20.49 -14.97 22.77
C VAL A 305 -18.96 -14.89 22.76
N GLU A 306 -18.27 -15.74 22.00
CA GLU A 306 -16.83 -15.65 21.78
C GLU A 306 -16.47 -14.39 20.99
N ALA A 307 -17.16 -14.14 19.88
CA ALA A 307 -16.90 -12.98 19.03
C ALA A 307 -17.13 -11.66 19.78
N VAL A 308 -18.17 -11.57 20.63
CA VAL A 308 -18.40 -10.41 21.51
C VAL A 308 -17.26 -10.24 22.52
N ARG A 309 -16.78 -11.34 23.13
CA ARG A 309 -15.68 -11.31 24.10
C ARG A 309 -14.35 -10.93 23.46
N GLU A 310 -14.03 -11.49 22.30
CA GLU A 310 -12.80 -11.21 21.56
C GLU A 310 -12.78 -9.77 21.05
N TYR A 311 -13.91 -9.29 20.52
CA TYR A 311 -14.09 -7.88 20.18
C TYR A 311 -13.84 -6.95 21.39
N LYS A 312 -14.44 -7.26 22.55
CA LYS A 312 -14.20 -6.51 23.79
C LYS A 312 -12.72 -6.54 24.20
N ARG A 313 -12.06 -7.70 24.10
CA ARG A 313 -10.63 -7.88 24.42
C ARG A 313 -9.72 -7.05 23.50
N ARG A 314 -10.03 -6.98 22.20
CA ARG A 314 -9.23 -6.22 21.22
C ARG A 314 -9.44 -4.69 21.34
N TYR A 315 -10.68 -4.25 21.50
CA TYR A 315 -11.05 -2.85 21.29
C TYR A 315 -11.52 -2.10 22.54
N ASN A 316 -11.64 -2.79 23.68
CA ASN A 316 -12.09 -2.24 24.97
C ASN A 316 -13.45 -1.51 24.91
N ARG A 317 -14.37 -2.02 24.08
CA ARG A 317 -15.70 -1.45 23.82
C ARG A 317 -16.72 -2.57 23.59
N ASN A 318 -18.02 -2.29 23.75
CA ASN A 318 -19.05 -3.19 23.24
C ASN A 318 -19.02 -3.20 21.70
N PRO A 319 -19.45 -4.31 21.06
CA PRO A 319 -19.67 -4.32 19.62
C PRO A 319 -20.84 -3.40 19.22
N PRO A 320 -20.96 -3.01 17.94
CA PRO A 320 -22.08 -2.19 17.48
C PRO A 320 -23.40 -2.97 17.45
N LYS A 321 -24.52 -2.27 17.65
CA LYS A 321 -25.89 -2.75 17.39
C LYS A 321 -25.95 -3.42 16.02
N GLY A 322 -26.56 -4.61 15.94
CA GLY A 322 -26.58 -5.43 14.73
C GLY A 322 -25.39 -6.39 14.57
N PHE A 323 -24.42 -6.41 15.51
CA PHE A 323 -23.31 -7.38 15.51
C PHE A 323 -23.78 -8.85 15.52
N ASP A 324 -24.89 -9.15 16.19
CA ASP A 324 -25.52 -10.48 16.13
C ASP A 324 -26.00 -10.82 14.71
N LYS A 325 -26.64 -9.87 14.01
CA LYS A 325 -27.09 -10.05 12.63
C LYS A 325 -25.94 -10.14 11.64
N TRP A 326 -24.84 -9.44 11.92
CA TRP A 326 -23.58 -9.59 11.19
C TRP A 326 -22.94 -10.96 11.43
N PHE A 327 -22.91 -11.46 12.67
CA PHE A 327 -22.42 -12.79 12.99
C PHE A 327 -23.28 -13.88 12.35
N ASP A 328 -24.62 -13.76 12.44
CA ASP A 328 -25.58 -14.64 11.76
C ASP A 328 -25.31 -14.69 10.24
N PHE A 329 -25.06 -13.53 9.62
CA PHE A 329 -24.72 -13.43 8.19
C PHE A 329 -23.36 -14.07 7.87
N ALA A 330 -22.33 -13.83 8.68
CA ALA A 330 -21.01 -14.41 8.51
C ALA A 330 -21.08 -15.95 8.58
N GLN A 331 -21.77 -16.50 9.57
CA GLN A 331 -21.97 -17.95 9.71
C GLN A 331 -22.79 -18.53 8.54
N ALA A 332 -23.90 -17.89 8.16
CA ALA A 332 -24.76 -18.34 7.06
C ALA A 332 -24.05 -18.35 5.69
N ASN A 333 -22.97 -17.57 5.50
CA ASN A 333 -22.13 -17.58 4.31
C ASN A 333 -20.79 -18.33 4.52
N SER A 334 -20.60 -19.00 5.66
CA SER A 334 -19.37 -19.73 6.03
C SER A 334 -18.11 -18.86 5.95
N VAL A 335 -18.15 -17.64 6.48
CA VAL A 335 -16.97 -16.76 6.61
C VAL A 335 -16.08 -17.27 7.74
N VAL A 336 -14.78 -17.42 7.47
CA VAL A 336 -13.84 -18.01 8.43
C VAL A 336 -13.17 -16.95 9.31
N LEU A 337 -12.83 -15.78 8.75
CA LEU A 337 -12.13 -14.70 9.45
C LEU A 337 -13.13 -13.75 10.12
N ILE A 338 -13.55 -14.13 11.32
CA ILE A 338 -14.53 -13.41 12.14
C ILE A 338 -13.89 -12.25 12.91
N ASP A 339 -12.67 -12.40 13.43
CA ASP A 339 -12.13 -11.49 14.43
C ASP A 339 -11.08 -10.49 13.89
N GLU A 340 -10.69 -10.59 12.63
CA GLU A 340 -9.54 -9.85 12.06
C GLU A 340 -9.93 -8.47 11.49
N PHE A 341 -10.61 -7.64 12.31
CA PHE A 341 -11.14 -6.33 11.91
C PHE A 341 -10.34 -5.12 12.40
N ASP A 342 -9.09 -5.34 12.84
CA ASP A 342 -8.25 -4.30 13.47
C ASP A 342 -8.03 -3.07 12.56
N GLN A 343 -7.94 -3.27 11.24
CA GLN A 343 -7.84 -2.19 10.27
C GLN A 343 -9.09 -1.29 10.27
N THR A 344 -10.29 -1.88 10.28
CA THR A 344 -11.56 -1.13 10.36
C THR A 344 -11.63 -0.32 11.64
N PHE A 345 -11.25 -0.91 12.79
CA PHE A 345 -11.27 -0.21 14.07
C PHE A 345 -10.29 0.97 14.08
N ASN A 346 -9.06 0.77 13.61
CA ASN A 346 -8.04 1.81 13.52
C ASN A 346 -8.45 2.98 12.61
N ASP A 347 -9.20 2.70 11.54
CA ASP A 347 -9.67 3.70 10.58
C ASP A 347 -10.83 4.53 11.12
N VAL A 348 -11.75 3.88 11.87
CA VAL A 348 -12.89 4.55 12.51
C VAL A 348 -12.48 5.29 13.80
N LEU A 349 -11.43 4.86 14.49
CA LEU A 349 -11.03 5.39 15.80
C LEU A 349 -10.90 6.93 15.86
N PRO A 350 -10.21 7.63 14.93
CA PRO A 350 -10.06 9.09 14.98
C PRO A 350 -11.40 9.86 14.97
N PHE A 351 -12.45 9.30 14.38
CA PHE A 351 -13.76 9.93 14.31
C PHE A 351 -14.52 9.93 15.65
N TRP A 352 -14.15 9.05 16.59
CA TRP A 352 -14.76 9.04 17.92
C TRP A 352 -14.47 10.30 18.73
N ALA A 353 -13.37 10.99 18.44
CA ALA A 353 -13.03 12.29 19.02
C ALA A 353 -13.90 13.45 18.51
N LEU A 354 -14.69 13.24 17.45
CA LEU A 354 -15.56 14.26 16.89
C LEU A 354 -16.99 14.14 17.43
N PRO A 355 -17.67 15.26 17.74
CA PRO A 355 -19.12 15.28 17.91
C PRO A 355 -19.85 14.76 16.66
N PRO A 356 -20.94 13.97 16.79
CA PRO A 356 -21.70 13.47 15.64
C PRO A 356 -22.19 14.55 14.67
N SER A 357 -22.58 15.73 15.18
CA SER A 357 -22.94 16.90 14.37
C SER A 357 -21.79 17.42 13.48
N MET A 358 -20.55 17.33 13.97
CA MET A 358 -19.35 17.69 13.19
C MET A 358 -19.07 16.67 12.10
N ILE A 359 -19.26 15.37 12.39
CA ILE A 359 -19.17 14.29 11.38
C ILE A 359 -20.23 14.53 10.29
N ALA A 360 -21.49 14.80 10.66
CA ALA A 360 -22.57 15.07 9.70
C ALA A 360 -22.26 16.27 8.78
N ASN A 361 -21.77 17.39 9.33
CA ASN A 361 -21.38 18.57 8.56
C ASN A 361 -20.19 18.28 7.62
N ARG A 362 -19.13 17.63 8.13
CA ARG A 362 -17.99 17.21 7.31
C ARG A 362 -18.42 16.23 6.20
N SER A 363 -19.35 15.30 6.47
CA SER A 363 -19.94 14.41 5.47
C SER A 363 -20.71 15.17 4.39
N GLN A 364 -21.53 16.16 4.75
CA GLN A 364 -22.25 17.01 3.78
C GLN A 364 -21.28 17.79 2.87
N THR A 365 -20.15 18.25 3.42
CA THR A 365 -19.10 18.95 2.66
C THR A 365 -18.52 18.06 1.56
N ILE A 366 -18.20 16.78 1.85
CA ILE A 366 -17.63 15.85 0.87
C ILE A 366 -18.68 15.39 -0.14
N GLN A 367 -19.95 15.23 0.27
CA GLN A 367 -21.07 14.89 -0.62
C GLN A 367 -21.29 15.93 -1.74
N ALA A 368 -20.78 17.16 -1.57
CA ALA A 368 -20.83 18.22 -2.58
C ALA A 368 -19.65 18.20 -3.56
N ASP A 369 -18.61 17.38 -3.34
CA ASP A 369 -17.52 17.21 -4.30
C ASP A 369 -18.08 16.51 -5.57
N PRO A 370 -17.94 17.12 -6.77
CA PRO A 370 -18.51 16.55 -7.98
C PRO A 370 -17.93 15.17 -8.35
N ASN A 371 -16.75 14.81 -7.84
CA ASN A 371 -16.06 13.53 -8.06
C ASN A 371 -16.33 12.48 -6.97
N ALA A 372 -17.16 12.78 -5.96
CA ALA A 372 -17.50 11.84 -4.91
C ALA A 372 -18.67 10.92 -5.29
N ILE A 373 -18.62 9.67 -4.84
CA ILE A 373 -19.73 8.71 -4.89
C ILE A 373 -20.34 8.65 -3.49
N THR A 374 -21.65 8.87 -3.37
CA THR A 374 -22.35 8.76 -2.07
C THR A 374 -23.38 7.65 -2.10
N LEU A 375 -23.30 6.77 -1.09
CA LEU A 375 -24.26 5.70 -0.82
C LEU A 375 -24.95 6.01 0.50
N LYS A 376 -26.25 5.76 0.57
CA LYS A 376 -27.09 6.02 1.75
C LYS A 376 -27.85 4.76 2.11
N ILE A 377 -27.80 4.37 3.38
CA ILE A 377 -28.76 3.43 3.95
C ILE A 377 -29.86 4.27 4.58
N ILE A 378 -31.10 4.08 4.14
CA ILE A 378 -32.29 4.77 4.66
C ILE A 378 -33.38 3.74 4.85
N LYS A 379 -33.84 3.56 6.10
CA LYS A 379 -34.85 2.57 6.51
C LYS A 379 -34.54 1.16 5.97
N GLY A 380 -33.27 0.78 6.03
CA GLY A 380 -32.78 -0.52 5.58
C GLY A 380 -32.64 -0.70 4.06
N LYS A 381 -32.78 0.37 3.26
CA LYS A 381 -32.63 0.34 1.80
C LYS A 381 -31.40 1.14 1.38
N VAL A 382 -30.71 0.65 0.34
CA VAL A 382 -29.53 1.29 -0.23
C VAL A 382 -29.94 2.21 -1.38
N GLU A 383 -29.59 3.49 -1.28
CA GLU A 383 -29.77 4.50 -2.32
C GLU A 383 -28.40 5.05 -2.75
N VAL A 384 -28.25 5.31 -4.05
CA VAL A 384 -27.04 5.93 -4.63
C VAL A 384 -27.35 7.37 -5.01
N ALA A 385 -26.52 8.31 -4.56
CA ALA A 385 -26.74 9.74 -4.74
C ALA A 385 -25.54 10.44 -5.41
N GLY A 386 -25.81 11.58 -6.04
CA GLY A 386 -24.80 12.43 -6.68
C GLY A 386 -24.61 12.18 -8.18
N THR A 387 -23.70 12.94 -8.77
CA THR A 387 -23.30 12.90 -10.19
C THR A 387 -22.83 11.51 -10.64
N PHE A 388 -22.09 10.81 -9.77
CA PHE A 388 -21.53 9.49 -10.06
C PHE A 388 -22.46 8.31 -9.69
N ALA A 389 -23.77 8.53 -9.48
CA ALA A 389 -24.69 7.47 -9.05
C ALA A 389 -24.85 6.29 -10.03
N LYS A 390 -24.47 6.46 -11.30
CA LYS A 390 -24.44 5.39 -12.32
C LYS A 390 -23.06 4.81 -12.60
N HIS A 391 -22.03 5.22 -11.84
CA HIS A 391 -20.66 4.74 -12.02
C HIS A 391 -20.56 3.27 -11.59
N PRO A 392 -19.78 2.40 -12.29
CA PRO A 392 -19.62 0.99 -11.93
C PRO A 392 -19.30 0.78 -10.44
N ARG A 393 -18.26 1.45 -9.92
CA ARG A 393 -17.89 1.46 -8.49
C ARG A 393 -19.09 1.74 -7.56
N ALA A 394 -19.99 2.65 -7.93
CA ALA A 394 -21.17 2.98 -7.11
C ALA A 394 -22.22 1.85 -7.13
N LEU A 395 -22.45 1.25 -8.31
CA LEU A 395 -23.36 0.12 -8.48
C LEU A 395 -22.84 -1.13 -7.75
N ASP A 396 -21.55 -1.42 -7.88
CA ASP A 396 -20.83 -2.53 -7.24
C ASP A 396 -20.94 -2.47 -5.72
N GLN A 397 -20.60 -1.32 -5.14
CA GLN A 397 -20.68 -1.10 -3.69
C GLN A 397 -22.13 -1.14 -3.20
N SER A 398 -23.08 -0.57 -3.96
CA SER A 398 -24.51 -0.73 -3.65
C SER A 398 -24.96 -2.20 -3.71
N GLY A 399 -24.36 -3.00 -4.59
CA GLY A 399 -24.61 -4.44 -4.76
C GLY A 399 -24.26 -5.21 -3.50
N LEU A 400 -23.03 -5.03 -3.01
CA LEU A 400 -22.52 -5.64 -1.78
C LEU A 400 -23.39 -5.35 -0.55
N MET A 401 -24.15 -4.24 -0.53
CA MET A 401 -24.95 -3.83 0.63
C MET A 401 -26.36 -4.44 0.68
N LYS A 402 -26.89 -4.95 -0.45
CA LYS A 402 -28.32 -5.28 -0.62
C LYS A 402 -28.83 -6.34 0.35
N ARG A 403 -28.02 -7.35 0.71
CA ARG A 403 -28.49 -8.48 1.53
C ARG A 403 -28.67 -8.12 3.01
N TRP A 404 -27.90 -7.15 3.50
CA TRP A 404 -27.78 -6.85 4.93
C TRP A 404 -28.09 -5.40 5.34
N ALA A 405 -28.26 -4.45 4.40
CA ALA A 405 -28.56 -3.05 4.72
C ALA A 405 -29.74 -2.85 5.69
N LYS A 406 -30.73 -3.75 5.68
CA LYS A 406 -31.85 -3.82 6.65
C LYS A 406 -31.46 -4.01 8.13
N TYR A 407 -30.20 -4.32 8.42
CA TYR A 407 -29.65 -4.50 9.77
C TYR A 407 -28.72 -3.35 10.19
N VAL A 408 -28.53 -2.35 9.33
CA VAL A 408 -27.74 -1.15 9.62
C VAL A 408 -28.70 0.04 9.73
N ASP A 409 -28.53 0.87 10.75
CA ASP A 409 -29.31 2.09 10.91
C ASP A 409 -28.93 3.14 9.84
N ASP A 410 -29.77 4.17 9.70
CA ASP A 410 -29.64 5.18 8.65
C ASP A 410 -28.26 5.88 8.68
N VAL A 411 -27.49 5.72 7.59
CA VAL A 411 -26.11 6.22 7.49
C VAL A 411 -25.74 6.57 6.05
N ASN A 412 -24.97 7.64 5.88
CA ASN A 412 -24.33 7.99 4.61
C ASN A 412 -22.86 7.58 4.64
N ILE A 413 -22.38 7.05 3.51
CA ILE A 413 -20.94 6.91 3.21
C ILE A 413 -20.64 7.64 1.91
N THR A 414 -19.47 8.26 1.86
CA THR A 414 -18.99 9.00 0.70
C THR A 414 -17.57 8.56 0.38
N MET A 415 -17.36 8.06 -0.84
CA MET A 415 -16.07 7.57 -1.30
C MET A 415 -15.49 8.44 -2.41
N SER A 416 -14.17 8.41 -2.51
CA SER A 416 -13.44 9.01 -3.62
C SER A 416 -13.80 8.32 -4.94
N GLY A 417 -14.03 9.10 -6.01
CA GLY A 417 -14.06 8.56 -7.37
C GLY A 417 -12.67 8.16 -7.89
N HIS A 418 -11.59 8.64 -7.25
CA HIS A 418 -10.20 8.38 -7.63
C HIS A 418 -9.66 7.07 -7.01
N ASP A 419 -8.64 6.50 -7.63
CA ASP A 419 -8.07 5.19 -7.23
C ASP A 419 -7.32 5.22 -5.89
N GLY A 420 -6.76 6.38 -5.53
CA GLY A 420 -5.90 6.56 -4.36
C GLY A 420 -6.54 7.34 -3.21
N PRO A 421 -5.95 7.24 -1.99
CA PRO A 421 -6.43 7.93 -0.79
C PRO A 421 -6.27 9.45 -0.91
N SER A 422 -7.00 10.20 -0.08
CA SER A 422 -7.01 11.68 -0.12
C SER A 422 -6.89 12.38 1.23
N ILE A 423 -7.12 11.71 2.36
CA ILE A 423 -7.15 12.34 3.69
C ILE A 423 -5.81 12.17 4.40
N MET A 424 -4.80 12.91 3.92
CA MET A 424 -3.53 13.04 4.62
C MET A 424 -3.66 14.12 5.72
N MET A 425 -3.47 13.72 6.98
CA MET A 425 -3.42 14.63 8.13
C MET A 425 -1.97 14.85 8.54
N ASP A 426 -1.65 15.94 9.25
CA ASP A 426 -0.40 16.00 10.01
C ASP A 426 -0.45 15.02 11.20
N TRP A 427 0.74 14.57 11.62
CA TRP A 427 0.86 13.54 12.65
C TRP A 427 0.32 14.02 14.00
N GLU A 428 0.69 15.23 14.42
CA GLU A 428 0.32 15.82 15.70
C GLU A 428 -1.22 15.91 15.85
N THR A 429 -1.92 16.35 14.81
CA THR A 429 -3.38 16.46 14.79
C THR A 429 -4.05 15.09 14.70
N ARG A 430 -3.52 14.15 13.92
CA ARG A 430 -4.03 12.77 13.86
C ARG A 430 -3.88 12.07 15.21
N GLN A 431 -2.74 12.23 15.86
CA GLN A 431 -2.45 11.67 17.18
C GLN A 431 -3.38 12.27 18.23
N LYS A 432 -3.63 13.59 18.21
CA LYS A 432 -4.63 14.27 19.06
C LYS A 432 -6.03 13.65 18.93
N HIS A 433 -6.48 13.35 17.70
CA HIS A 433 -7.77 12.67 17.48
C HIS A 433 -7.76 11.24 18.06
N ILE A 434 -6.68 10.47 17.85
CA ILE A 434 -6.55 9.11 18.37
C ILE A 434 -6.57 9.09 19.91
N ASP A 435 -5.83 10.00 20.55
CA ASP A 435 -5.71 10.03 22.01
C ASP A 435 -6.99 10.55 22.69
N ALA A 436 -7.64 11.56 22.12
CA ALA A 436 -8.96 12.00 22.56
C ALA A 436 -9.99 10.87 22.43
N ALA A 437 -10.01 10.16 21.30
CA ALA A 437 -10.89 9.01 21.07
C ALA A 437 -10.65 7.85 22.05
N LYS A 438 -9.39 7.55 22.38
CA LYS A 438 -9.03 6.54 23.41
C LYS A 438 -9.42 6.99 24.82
N ALA A 439 -9.30 8.27 25.12
CA ALA A 439 -9.68 8.86 26.40
C ALA A 439 -11.19 9.10 26.56
N GLY A 440 -12.01 8.80 25.53
CA GLY A 440 -13.46 9.06 25.55
C GLY A 440 -13.82 10.55 25.50
N LYS A 441 -12.91 11.41 25.04
CA LYS A 441 -13.08 12.87 24.97
C LYS A 441 -13.47 13.31 23.56
N LEU A 442 -14.36 14.30 23.49
CA LEU A 442 -14.67 15.03 22.26
C LEU A 442 -13.80 16.28 22.17
N LEU A 443 -13.30 16.57 20.97
CA LEU A 443 -12.56 17.80 20.64
C LEU A 443 -13.52 18.94 20.30
N THR A 444 -13.13 20.19 20.57
CA THR A 444 -13.82 21.37 20.03
C THR A 444 -13.64 21.47 18.52
N GLN A 445 -14.42 22.36 17.87
CA GLN A 445 -14.22 22.67 16.45
C GLN A 445 -12.80 23.20 16.19
N GLU A 446 -12.27 24.07 17.05
CA GLU A 446 -10.92 24.61 16.90
C GLU A 446 -9.85 23.53 17.07
N GLU A 447 -9.99 22.65 18.06
CA GLU A 447 -9.04 21.56 18.30
C GLU A 447 -9.00 20.52 17.16
N ALA A 448 -10.17 20.27 16.55
CA ALA A 448 -10.37 19.28 15.49
C ALA A 448 -10.11 19.80 14.06
N ASP A 449 -10.22 21.11 13.83
CA ASP A 449 -9.84 21.78 12.56
C ASP A 449 -8.41 22.35 12.60
N GLY A 450 -7.79 22.47 13.78
CA GLY A 450 -6.42 22.99 13.98
C GLY A 450 -5.32 22.03 13.50
N VAL A 451 -5.20 21.92 12.18
CA VAL A 451 -4.14 21.23 11.42
C VAL A 451 -2.79 21.92 11.65
N ASN A 452 -1.75 21.14 11.95
CA ASN A 452 -0.39 21.66 12.08
C ASN A 452 0.31 21.65 10.71
N ASP A 453 0.21 22.74 9.97
CA ASP A 453 0.86 22.92 8.67
C ASP A 453 2.19 23.67 8.80
N ASP A 454 3.14 23.08 9.54
CA ASP A 454 4.46 23.67 9.79
C ASP A 454 5.19 23.97 8.46
N ALA A 455 5.46 25.26 8.24
CA ALA A 455 6.08 25.77 7.02
C ALA A 455 7.54 25.29 6.81
N ALA A 456 8.21 24.79 7.87
CA ALA A 456 9.52 24.16 7.75
C ALA A 456 9.47 22.83 6.97
N TRP A 457 8.30 22.22 6.84
CA TRP A 457 8.09 20.95 6.14
C TRP A 457 7.15 21.11 4.95
N TRP A 458 7.28 20.21 3.98
CA TRP A 458 6.33 20.09 2.89
C TRP A 458 5.93 18.64 2.69
N GLY A 459 4.62 18.39 2.72
CA GLY A 459 4.03 17.13 2.26
C GLY A 459 4.17 15.97 3.23
N TYR A 460 4.61 14.82 2.72
CA TYR A 460 4.58 13.55 3.44
C TYR A 460 5.24 13.53 4.84
N PRO A 461 6.36 14.24 5.11
CA PRO A 461 6.96 14.28 6.45
C PRO A 461 6.02 14.82 7.53
N LEU A 462 5.11 15.75 7.20
CA LEU A 462 4.14 16.30 8.17
C LEU A 462 3.23 15.21 8.73
N ALA A 463 2.86 14.22 7.93
CA ALA A 463 1.98 13.12 8.32
C ALA A 463 2.66 12.01 9.15
N CYS A 464 3.98 12.12 9.34
CA CYS A 464 4.80 11.12 10.04
C CYS A 464 5.27 11.60 11.42
N PRO A 465 5.59 10.69 12.36
CA PRO A 465 6.10 11.03 13.69
C PRO A 465 7.33 11.97 13.68
N PRO A 466 7.49 12.87 14.66
CA PRO A 466 8.65 13.75 14.83
C PRO A 466 10.02 13.07 14.72
N ASP A 467 10.12 11.83 15.22
CA ASP A 467 11.33 10.99 15.27
C ASP A 467 11.46 10.00 14.10
N SER A 468 10.48 9.97 13.19
CA SER A 468 10.45 9.05 12.04
C SER A 468 11.66 9.19 11.11
N ARG A 469 12.02 8.11 10.41
CA ARG A 469 13.12 8.10 9.43
C ARG A 469 12.91 9.17 8.35
N ILE A 470 11.68 9.40 7.88
CA ILE A 470 11.41 10.44 6.88
C ILE A 470 11.61 11.87 7.40
N ARG A 471 11.16 12.21 8.62
CA ARG A 471 11.44 13.54 9.20
C ARG A 471 12.94 13.71 9.46
N ARG A 472 13.62 12.67 9.97
CA ARG A 472 15.08 12.69 10.14
C ARG A 472 15.83 12.85 8.80
N ALA A 473 15.40 12.19 7.73
CA ALA A 473 16.02 12.31 6.40
C ALA A 473 15.89 13.72 5.83
N TYR A 474 14.71 14.34 5.93
CA TYR A 474 14.48 15.73 5.50
C TYR A 474 15.30 16.75 6.32
N ASN A 475 15.58 16.47 7.60
CA ASN A 475 16.51 17.25 8.42
C ASN A 475 18.00 16.99 8.11
N GLY A 476 18.34 16.14 7.14
CA GLY A 476 19.73 15.74 6.86
C GLY A 476 20.36 14.82 7.92
N LEU A 477 19.55 14.23 8.80
CA LEU A 477 19.98 13.36 9.91
C LEU A 477 19.94 11.86 9.57
N GLU A 478 19.61 11.50 8.32
CA GLU A 478 19.77 10.15 7.77
C GLU A 478 20.81 10.18 6.64
N ILE A 479 22.03 9.77 6.96
CA ILE A 479 23.15 9.69 5.99
C ILE A 479 23.16 8.39 5.16
N ASN A 480 22.30 7.42 5.51
CA ASN A 480 22.12 6.15 4.79
C ASN A 480 20.63 5.95 4.51
N SER A 481 20.16 6.33 3.32
CA SER A 481 18.73 6.32 2.98
C SER A 481 18.21 4.93 2.59
N LEU A 482 19.04 4.08 2.01
CA LEU A 482 18.66 2.77 1.48
C LEU A 482 18.99 1.64 2.47
N PRO A 483 18.11 0.64 2.66
CA PRO A 483 18.41 -0.56 3.43
C PRO A 483 19.60 -1.32 2.85
N ARG A 484 20.52 -1.75 3.72
CA ARG A 484 21.80 -2.34 3.32
C ARG A 484 21.64 -3.81 2.93
N GLY A 485 22.01 -4.13 1.70
CA GLY A 485 22.02 -5.50 1.15
C GLY A 485 20.64 -6.04 0.77
N PRO A 486 20.59 -7.15 0.01
CA PRO A 486 19.32 -7.80 -0.35
C PRO A 486 18.70 -8.46 0.89
N ALA A 487 17.77 -7.76 1.54
CA ALA A 487 16.99 -8.27 2.66
C ALA A 487 15.66 -8.85 2.16
N PHE A 488 15.16 -9.93 2.75
CA PHE A 488 13.82 -10.44 2.46
C PHE A 488 12.77 -9.74 3.34
N VAL A 489 11.56 -9.53 2.82
CA VAL A 489 10.47 -8.87 3.56
C VAL A 489 9.89 -9.80 4.63
N HIS A 490 10.29 -9.62 5.90
CA HIS A 490 9.67 -10.34 7.02
C HIS A 490 8.26 -9.82 7.35
N ASP A 491 8.06 -8.50 7.30
CA ASP A 491 6.81 -7.84 7.69
C ASP A 491 6.42 -6.84 6.60
N HIS A 492 5.47 -7.26 5.76
CA HIS A 492 5.11 -6.49 4.57
C HIS A 492 4.44 -5.16 4.94
N THR A 493 3.61 -5.12 5.99
CA THR A 493 2.97 -3.89 6.45
C THR A 493 4.00 -2.87 6.95
N LYS A 494 5.05 -3.30 7.66
CA LYS A 494 6.18 -2.40 8.02
C LYS A 494 6.96 -1.92 6.81
N THR A 495 7.13 -2.74 5.78
CA THR A 495 7.75 -2.27 4.53
C THR A 495 6.84 -1.36 3.70
N MET A 496 5.51 -1.36 3.89
CA MET A 496 4.63 -0.39 3.24
C MET A 496 4.67 1.01 3.88
N ASP A 497 5.19 1.14 5.11
CA ASP A 497 5.15 2.41 5.84
C ASP A 497 6.19 3.42 5.31
N LEU A 498 5.72 4.49 4.67
CA LEU A 498 6.57 5.60 4.20
C LEU A 498 7.30 6.31 5.35
N CYS A 499 6.75 6.34 6.56
CA CYS A 499 7.39 7.02 7.69
C CYS A 499 8.67 6.30 8.15
N ALA A 500 8.66 4.96 8.10
CA ALA A 500 9.81 4.10 8.36
C ALA A 500 10.74 3.93 7.14
N ASN A 501 10.24 4.15 5.92
CA ASN A 501 10.97 3.87 4.67
C ASN A 501 10.92 5.08 3.70
N PRO A 502 11.60 6.22 4.00
CA PRO A 502 11.59 7.42 3.16
C PRO A 502 12.04 7.20 1.71
N GLU A 503 12.83 6.17 1.44
CA GLU A 503 13.25 5.76 0.10
C GLU A 503 12.07 5.54 -0.86
N TRP A 504 10.91 5.09 -0.37
CA TRP A 504 9.69 4.92 -1.18
C TRP A 504 9.14 6.22 -1.73
N GLN A 505 9.49 7.38 -1.17
CA GLN A 505 9.09 8.65 -1.75
C GLN A 505 9.63 8.80 -3.18
N TYR A 506 10.86 8.37 -3.43
CA TYR A 506 11.49 8.49 -4.74
C TYR A 506 11.20 7.29 -5.64
N LEU A 507 11.01 6.10 -5.04
CA LEU A 507 10.97 4.82 -5.75
C LEU A 507 9.57 4.36 -6.18
N HIS A 508 8.52 5.11 -5.86
CA HIS A 508 7.13 4.75 -6.15
C HIS A 508 6.32 5.93 -6.72
N GLY A 509 5.58 5.71 -7.81
CA GLY A 509 4.97 6.76 -8.63
C GLY A 509 3.87 7.57 -7.95
N PHE A 510 3.14 6.98 -7.00
CA PHE A 510 2.17 7.72 -6.17
C PHE A 510 2.83 8.74 -5.23
N THR A 511 4.07 8.49 -4.82
CA THR A 511 4.83 9.29 -3.84
C THR A 511 5.97 10.09 -4.46
N ALA A 512 6.27 9.89 -5.75
CA ALA A 512 7.35 10.53 -6.54
C ALA A 512 7.13 12.03 -6.84
N TRP A 513 6.72 12.79 -5.83
CA TRP A 513 6.49 14.23 -5.80
C TRP A 513 6.54 14.72 -4.33
N PRO A 514 6.51 16.04 -4.06
CA PRO A 514 6.65 16.55 -2.68
C PRO A 514 5.55 16.14 -1.69
N GLY A 515 4.38 15.68 -2.15
CA GLY A 515 3.22 15.36 -1.31
C GLY A 515 2.24 16.52 -1.11
N ALA A 516 1.03 16.19 -0.64
CA ALA A 516 -0.05 17.15 -0.42
C ALA A 516 0.17 17.94 0.89
N ARG A 517 -0.33 19.16 0.99
CA ARG A 517 -0.45 19.84 2.30
C ARG A 517 -1.47 19.06 3.18
N PRO A 518 -1.22 18.91 4.49
CA PRO A 518 -2.11 18.19 5.40
C PRO A 518 -3.49 18.83 5.47
N ARG A 519 -4.49 18.03 5.83
CA ARG A 519 -5.89 18.43 5.91
C ARG A 519 -6.51 17.94 7.21
N ARG A 520 -7.59 18.60 7.62
CA ARG A 520 -8.44 18.13 8.74
C ARG A 520 -9.04 16.76 8.43
N LEU A 521 -9.36 16.00 9.47
CA LEU A 521 -10.01 14.69 9.33
C LEU A 521 -11.36 14.83 8.60
N LEU A 522 -11.57 14.06 7.54
CA LEU A 522 -12.76 14.08 6.71
C LEU A 522 -13.28 12.65 6.51
N PRO A 523 -14.60 12.39 6.64
CA PRO A 523 -15.18 11.05 6.50
C PRO A 523 -15.25 10.60 5.03
N LEU A 524 -14.09 10.27 4.46
CA LEU A 524 -13.92 9.78 3.11
C LEU A 524 -13.54 8.30 3.12
N PHE A 525 -14.17 7.54 2.24
CA PHE A 525 -13.87 6.14 2.00
C PHE A 525 -13.05 5.96 0.71
N SER A 526 -12.13 5.00 0.71
CA SER A 526 -11.21 4.72 -0.41
C SER A 526 -10.92 3.21 -0.49
N PHE A 527 -10.51 2.68 -1.65
CA PHE A 527 -10.23 1.23 -1.80
C PHE A 527 -8.87 0.79 -1.27
N ALA A 528 -7.89 1.70 -1.26
CA ALA A 528 -6.61 1.48 -0.60
C ALA A 528 -6.06 2.78 -0.03
N LYS A 529 -5.07 2.67 0.85
CA LYS A 529 -4.42 3.82 1.46
C LYS A 529 -2.99 3.52 1.90
N MET A 530 -2.27 4.54 2.34
CA MET A 530 -0.96 4.37 2.99
C MET A 530 -1.08 4.58 4.51
N SER A 531 -0.06 4.21 5.28
CA SER A 531 0.03 4.41 6.74
C SER A 531 -0.34 5.84 7.19
N ILE A 532 0.06 6.85 6.41
CA ILE A 532 -0.17 8.30 6.63
C ILE A 532 -1.59 8.81 6.32
N HIS A 533 -2.47 7.99 5.74
CA HIS A 533 -3.81 8.41 5.32
C HIS A 533 -4.91 7.95 6.29
N SER A 534 -5.90 8.82 6.50
CA SER A 534 -7.04 8.61 7.41
C SER A 534 -8.35 8.24 6.69
N ASP A 535 -8.28 7.94 5.40
CA ASP A 535 -9.38 7.32 4.64
C ASP A 535 -9.81 5.99 5.28
N ILE A 536 -11.09 5.63 5.15
CA ILE A 536 -11.65 4.35 5.62
C ILE A 536 -11.72 3.36 4.44
N LEU A 537 -11.21 2.13 4.65
CA LEU A 537 -11.07 1.14 3.58
C LEU A 537 -12.39 0.44 3.19
N LEU A 538 -12.62 0.33 1.87
CA LEU A 538 -13.71 -0.41 1.24
C LEU A 538 -13.19 -1.63 0.46
N THR A 539 -14.10 -2.55 0.11
CA THR A 539 -13.84 -3.79 -0.65
C THR A 539 -14.09 -3.58 -2.16
N PRO A 540 -13.07 -3.36 -3.01
CA PRO A 540 -13.27 -3.08 -4.44
C PRO A 540 -13.66 -4.34 -5.23
N LEU A 541 -14.89 -4.40 -5.77
CA LEU A 541 -15.28 -5.47 -6.70
C LEU A 541 -14.51 -5.44 -8.03
N GLU A 542 -13.85 -4.34 -8.38
CA GLU A 542 -12.97 -4.29 -9.56
C GLU A 542 -11.66 -5.10 -9.40
N GLN A 543 -11.37 -5.65 -8.20
CA GLN A 543 -10.40 -6.75 -8.02
C GLN A 543 -11.00 -8.14 -8.23
N TYR A 544 -12.28 -8.28 -7.93
CA TYR A 544 -12.90 -9.58 -7.67
C TYR A 544 -13.07 -10.34 -8.97
N TRP A 545 -12.71 -11.62 -8.93
CA TRP A 545 -12.70 -12.50 -10.10
C TRP A 545 -12.94 -13.94 -9.66
N ASP A 546 -14.13 -14.46 -9.96
CA ASP A 546 -14.63 -15.74 -9.45
C ASP A 546 -14.44 -16.92 -10.42
N HIS A 547 -13.97 -16.66 -11.64
CA HIS A 547 -13.78 -17.71 -12.64
C HIS A 547 -12.61 -17.43 -13.57
N GLU A 548 -11.50 -18.15 -13.39
CA GLU A 548 -10.43 -18.20 -14.39
C GLU A 548 -10.71 -19.32 -15.42
N PRO A 549 -11.12 -18.99 -16.67
CA PRO A 549 -11.46 -19.99 -17.68
C PRO A 549 -10.27 -20.84 -18.15
N TRP A 550 -9.03 -20.39 -17.94
CA TRP A 550 -7.83 -21.11 -18.33
C TRP A 550 -6.68 -20.87 -17.36
N ASP A 551 -6.33 -21.92 -16.64
CA ASP A 551 -5.28 -21.95 -15.63
C ASP A 551 -4.63 -23.34 -15.65
N PRO A 552 -3.51 -23.53 -16.39
CA PRO A 552 -2.77 -24.79 -16.40
C PRO A 552 -2.36 -25.20 -14.99
N LYS A 553 -2.15 -26.50 -14.75
CA LYS A 553 -1.55 -26.95 -13.48
C LYS A 553 -0.13 -26.40 -13.38
N TRP A 554 0.37 -26.28 -12.15
CA TRP A 554 1.74 -25.79 -11.89
C TRP A 554 2.79 -26.48 -12.76
N GLU A 555 2.69 -27.79 -12.92
CA GLU A 555 3.61 -28.62 -13.70
C GLU A 555 3.55 -28.29 -15.19
N ASP A 556 2.34 -28.03 -15.72
CA ASP A 556 2.05 -27.79 -17.14
C ASP A 556 2.36 -26.34 -17.60
N LYS A 557 2.65 -25.42 -16.66
CA LYS A 557 3.00 -24.03 -16.96
C LYS A 557 4.35 -23.94 -17.68
N GLN A 558 4.37 -23.14 -18.75
CA GLN A 558 5.43 -23.10 -19.76
C GLN A 558 6.68 -22.32 -19.33
N SER A 559 6.63 -21.52 -18.26
CA SER A 559 7.71 -20.61 -17.89
C SER A 559 7.88 -20.40 -16.39
N ASP A 560 9.14 -20.42 -15.95
CA ASP A 560 9.56 -20.12 -14.57
C ASP A 560 9.89 -18.63 -14.33
N LYS A 561 9.70 -17.76 -15.32
CA LYS A 561 9.96 -16.33 -15.15
C LYS A 561 8.88 -15.66 -14.30
N ALA A 562 9.28 -14.66 -13.50
CA ALA A 562 8.36 -13.66 -12.96
C ALA A 562 7.85 -12.79 -14.12
N VAL A 563 6.57 -12.90 -14.46
CA VAL A 563 5.98 -12.17 -15.59
C VAL A 563 5.20 -10.94 -15.17
N TRP A 564 5.34 -9.86 -15.94
CA TRP A 564 4.47 -8.69 -15.89
C TRP A 564 4.14 -8.17 -17.29
N ARG A 565 2.85 -7.90 -17.51
CA ARG A 565 2.32 -7.16 -18.65
C ARG A 565 1.20 -6.24 -18.19
N GLY A 566 1.23 -5.00 -18.64
CA GLY A 566 0.24 -3.98 -18.30
C GLY A 566 0.50 -2.65 -19.00
N SER A 567 -0.37 -1.67 -18.77
CA SER A 567 -0.21 -0.30 -19.28
C SER A 567 0.81 0.50 -18.46
N THR A 568 1.17 1.70 -18.90
CA THR A 568 2.03 2.63 -18.14
C THR A 568 1.37 3.18 -16.86
N THR A 569 0.30 2.55 -16.35
CA THR A 569 -0.39 3.02 -15.14
C THR A 569 0.50 3.00 -13.91
N GLY A 570 0.29 3.93 -12.99
CA GLY A 570 0.98 4.00 -11.70
C GLY A 570 1.97 5.14 -11.51
N VAL A 571 2.09 6.02 -12.50
CA VAL A 571 2.66 7.35 -12.36
C VAL A 571 2.05 8.27 -13.42
N TRP A 572 2.01 9.58 -13.16
CA TRP A 572 1.76 10.57 -14.20
C TRP A 572 3.10 10.99 -14.80
N PHE A 573 3.25 10.94 -16.12
CA PHE A 573 4.50 11.25 -16.81
C PHE A 573 4.50 12.73 -17.22
N ASP A 574 5.13 13.56 -16.41
CA ASP A 574 5.36 14.98 -16.66
C ASP A 574 6.79 15.38 -16.25
N ARG A 575 7.10 16.68 -16.26
CA ARG A 575 8.33 17.26 -15.71
C ARG A 575 8.30 17.53 -14.21
N THR A 576 7.17 17.32 -13.52
CA THR A 576 7.00 17.64 -12.08
C THR A 576 7.20 16.44 -11.17
N THR A 577 7.09 15.23 -11.72
CA THR A 577 7.22 13.94 -11.05
C THR A 577 8.56 13.27 -11.35
N TRP A 578 9.04 12.44 -10.42
CA TRP A 578 10.24 11.61 -10.64
C TRP A 578 9.90 10.28 -11.32
N TRP A 579 9.06 10.30 -12.36
CA TRP A 579 8.45 9.10 -12.94
C TRP A 579 9.44 8.03 -13.42
N ARG A 580 10.68 8.40 -13.78
CA ARG A 580 11.75 7.45 -14.15
C ARG A 580 12.15 6.52 -12.99
N ALA A 581 12.01 6.98 -11.75
CA ALA A 581 12.25 6.20 -10.55
C ALA A 581 11.00 5.45 -10.04
N SER A 582 9.84 5.61 -10.70
CA SER A 582 8.62 4.90 -10.32
C SER A 582 8.75 3.38 -10.42
N GLN A 583 7.91 2.68 -9.65
CA GLN A 583 7.95 1.25 -9.39
C GLN A 583 7.95 0.43 -10.70
N ARG A 584 7.05 0.70 -11.64
CA ARG A 584 7.00 -0.06 -12.91
C ARG A 584 8.08 0.35 -13.91
N VAL A 585 8.47 1.63 -13.93
CA VAL A 585 9.47 2.15 -14.87
C VAL A 585 10.87 1.65 -14.52
N ARG A 586 11.21 1.47 -13.24
CA ARG A 586 12.48 0.85 -12.82
C ARG A 586 12.59 -0.62 -13.20
N VAL A 587 11.51 -1.41 -13.16
CA VAL A 587 11.54 -2.80 -13.67
C VAL A 587 11.72 -2.83 -15.18
N TRP A 588 11.11 -1.89 -15.92
CA TRP A 588 11.39 -1.74 -17.34
C TRP A 588 12.86 -1.43 -17.63
N PHE A 589 13.46 -0.45 -16.93
CA PHE A 589 14.89 -0.14 -17.08
C PHE A 589 15.78 -1.32 -16.70
N MET A 590 15.46 -2.06 -15.63
CA MET A 590 16.15 -3.30 -15.25
C MET A 590 16.12 -4.34 -16.37
N GLY A 591 14.99 -4.47 -17.07
CA GLY A 591 14.82 -5.33 -18.24
C GLY A 591 15.57 -4.87 -19.51
N LYS A 592 16.17 -3.68 -19.51
CA LYS A 592 16.98 -3.10 -20.61
C LYS A 592 18.45 -2.92 -20.26
N ASP A 593 18.89 -3.41 -19.10
CA ASP A 593 20.27 -3.28 -18.65
C ASP A 593 21.18 -4.35 -19.28
N GLU A 594 21.87 -3.95 -20.34
CA GLU A 594 22.85 -4.76 -21.08
C GLU A 594 24.29 -4.67 -20.52
N GLN A 595 24.58 -3.74 -19.61
CA GLN A 595 25.96 -3.41 -19.19
C GLN A 595 26.22 -3.57 -17.70
N GLY A 596 25.19 -3.40 -16.87
CA GLY A 596 25.30 -3.50 -15.42
C GLY A 596 25.44 -4.93 -14.91
N SER A 597 25.80 -5.02 -13.63
CA SER A 597 25.81 -6.26 -12.85
C SER A 597 25.05 -6.05 -11.54
N ARG A 598 24.60 -7.16 -10.96
CA ARG A 598 23.93 -7.19 -9.66
C ARG A 598 24.53 -8.29 -8.81
N ARG A 599 24.73 -7.98 -7.53
CA ARG A 599 24.96 -8.99 -6.50
C ARG A 599 23.67 -9.75 -6.26
N VAL A 600 23.71 -11.06 -6.48
CA VAL A 600 22.61 -12.00 -6.20
C VAL A 600 23.20 -13.14 -5.39
N ARG A 601 22.46 -13.63 -4.40
CA ARG A 601 22.89 -14.81 -3.65
C ARG A 601 22.37 -16.08 -4.32
N PHE A 602 23.27 -16.99 -4.66
CA PHE A 602 22.93 -18.34 -5.09
C PHE A 602 23.15 -19.33 -3.94
N LEU A 603 22.40 -20.43 -3.98
CA LEU A 603 22.62 -21.57 -3.11
C LEU A 603 23.83 -22.36 -3.60
N GLY A 604 24.84 -22.54 -2.75
CA GLY A 604 26.08 -23.24 -3.12
C GLY A 604 26.94 -23.63 -1.92
N GLN A 605 27.88 -24.56 -2.14
CA GLN A 605 28.86 -24.98 -1.13
C GLN A 605 30.05 -24.00 -1.08
N GLY A 606 29.79 -22.71 -0.81
CA GLY A 606 30.80 -21.65 -0.89
C GLY A 606 31.79 -21.56 0.29
N VAL A 607 31.46 -22.20 1.41
CA VAL A 607 32.30 -22.38 2.61
C VAL A 607 31.91 -23.74 3.20
N GLU A 608 32.78 -24.37 4.01
CA GLU A 608 32.52 -25.66 4.67
C GLU A 608 31.25 -25.63 5.54
N THR A 609 30.10 -25.93 4.92
CA THR A 609 28.83 -26.14 5.60
C THR A 609 28.67 -27.64 5.91
N PRO A 610 28.06 -28.01 7.06
CA PRO A 610 27.72 -29.39 7.34
C PRO A 610 26.85 -29.96 6.22
N LYS A 611 27.09 -31.23 5.84
CA LYS A 611 26.31 -31.92 4.80
C LYS A 611 24.81 -31.78 5.09
N GLY A 612 24.08 -31.23 4.13
CA GLY A 612 22.64 -30.98 4.22
C GLY A 612 22.24 -29.56 4.66
N VAL A 613 23.19 -28.65 4.92
CA VAL A 613 22.88 -27.24 5.15
C VAL A 613 23.26 -26.42 3.92
N GLU A 614 22.25 -25.80 3.32
CA GLU A 614 22.39 -24.76 2.30
C GLU A 614 23.28 -23.60 2.80
N SER A 615 24.19 -23.11 1.95
CA SER A 615 24.86 -21.83 2.15
C SER A 615 24.46 -20.84 1.06
N LEU A 616 24.34 -19.58 1.44
CA LEU A 616 24.22 -18.47 0.50
C LEU A 616 25.60 -17.96 0.11
N VAL A 617 25.82 -17.80 -1.20
CA VAL A 617 27.04 -17.26 -1.77
C VAL A 617 26.68 -16.04 -2.63
N GLU A 618 27.24 -14.88 -2.32
CA GLU A 618 27.08 -13.69 -3.17
C GLU A 618 27.89 -13.83 -4.47
N HIS A 619 27.24 -13.56 -5.59
CA HIS A 619 27.86 -13.51 -6.91
C HIS A 619 27.51 -12.20 -7.62
N ASP A 620 28.51 -11.53 -8.19
CA ASP A 620 28.31 -10.46 -9.16
C ASP A 620 27.95 -11.06 -10.52
N VAL A 621 26.70 -10.86 -10.95
CA VAL A 621 26.17 -11.43 -12.19
C VAL A 621 25.71 -10.30 -13.12
N PRO A 622 26.06 -10.32 -14.43
CA PRO A 622 25.53 -9.35 -15.40
C PRO A 622 24.00 -9.31 -15.38
N THR A 623 23.40 -8.13 -15.26
CA THR A 623 21.93 -7.95 -15.13
C THR A 623 21.20 -8.66 -16.26
N ARG A 624 21.75 -8.58 -17.48
CA ARG A 624 21.18 -9.21 -18.67
C ARG A 624 20.93 -10.72 -18.52
N LYS A 625 21.85 -11.46 -17.86
CA LYS A 625 21.71 -12.91 -17.61
C LYS A 625 20.61 -13.20 -16.58
N LEU A 626 20.50 -12.35 -15.55
CA LEU A 626 19.45 -12.47 -14.53
C LEU A 626 18.07 -12.21 -15.15
N VAL A 627 17.95 -11.22 -16.03
CA VAL A 627 16.72 -10.95 -16.80
C VAL A 627 16.39 -12.11 -17.75
N ASP A 628 17.37 -12.63 -18.50
CA ASP A 628 17.16 -13.79 -19.38
C ASP A 628 16.66 -15.02 -18.64
N LYS A 629 17.11 -15.25 -17.41
CA LYS A 629 16.70 -16.38 -16.59
C LYS A 629 15.36 -16.15 -15.87
N TYR A 630 15.19 -15.01 -15.20
CA TYR A 630 14.18 -14.86 -14.14
C TYR A 630 13.02 -13.88 -14.43
N LEU A 631 13.16 -12.95 -15.39
CA LEU A 631 12.20 -11.84 -15.55
C LEU A 631 11.63 -11.79 -16.97
N ASP A 632 10.32 -11.58 -17.07
CA ASP A 632 9.68 -11.14 -18.31
C ASP A 632 8.75 -9.94 -18.05
N PHE A 633 9.25 -8.73 -18.33
CA PHE A 633 8.53 -7.48 -18.10
C PHE A 633 8.37 -6.68 -19.40
N ALA A 634 7.15 -6.22 -19.70
CA ALA A 634 6.94 -5.20 -20.73
C ALA A 634 5.71 -4.33 -20.46
N PHE A 635 5.82 -3.04 -20.80
CA PHE A 635 4.65 -2.20 -21.01
C PHE A 635 3.92 -2.62 -22.30
N SER A 636 2.60 -2.45 -22.30
CA SER A 636 1.72 -2.89 -23.40
C SER A 636 0.74 -1.82 -23.83
N GLY A 637 0.31 -1.89 -25.08
CA GLY A 637 -0.60 -0.92 -25.68
C GLY A 637 0.12 0.35 -26.17
N LYS A 638 -0.12 1.49 -25.53
CA LYS A 638 0.41 2.80 -25.94
C LYS A 638 0.67 3.70 -24.74
N ALA A 639 1.45 4.77 -24.95
CA ALA A 639 1.67 5.84 -23.98
C ALA A 639 0.33 6.42 -23.47
N GLY A 640 0.25 6.65 -22.17
CA GLY A 640 -0.90 7.23 -21.48
C GLY A 640 -0.53 7.71 -20.08
N GLN A 641 -1.43 8.50 -19.47
CA GLN A 641 -1.18 9.26 -18.22
C GLN A 641 0.04 10.17 -18.30
N CYS A 642 0.19 10.86 -19.42
CA CYS A 642 1.35 11.71 -19.70
C CYS A 642 0.89 13.12 -20.08
N ASP A 643 1.76 14.10 -19.83
CA ASP A 643 1.58 15.47 -20.30
C ASP A 643 2.00 15.58 -21.78
N VAL A 644 1.15 16.22 -22.59
CA VAL A 644 1.38 16.45 -24.02
C VAL A 644 2.09 17.79 -24.26
N GLU A 645 1.75 18.81 -23.46
CA GLU A 645 2.23 20.19 -23.62
C GLU A 645 3.71 20.30 -23.24
N ASP A 646 4.15 19.55 -22.22
CA ASP A 646 5.55 19.49 -21.80
C ASP A 646 6.41 18.48 -22.60
N GLY A 647 5.80 17.74 -23.52
CA GLY A 647 6.46 16.73 -24.37
C GLY A 647 6.71 15.37 -23.72
N SER A 648 6.26 15.13 -22.49
CA SER A 648 6.47 13.86 -21.78
C SER A 648 5.79 12.67 -22.47
N CYS A 649 4.61 12.84 -23.07
CA CYS A 649 3.98 11.79 -23.88
C CYS A 649 4.87 11.33 -25.04
N ASP A 650 5.54 12.26 -25.70
CA ASP A 650 6.45 11.97 -26.80
C ASP A 650 7.73 11.27 -26.30
N ALA A 651 8.23 11.66 -25.13
CA ALA A 651 9.36 10.99 -24.49
C ALA A 651 9.00 9.53 -24.10
N VAL A 652 7.85 9.31 -23.47
CA VAL A 652 7.34 7.97 -23.11
C VAL A 652 7.15 7.09 -24.34
N LYS A 653 6.54 7.64 -25.40
CA LYS A 653 6.33 6.93 -26.68
C LYS A 653 7.63 6.53 -27.38
N LYS A 654 8.69 7.34 -27.26
CA LYS A 654 10.02 7.05 -27.83
C LYS A 654 10.87 6.14 -26.96
N LEU A 655 10.67 6.17 -25.64
CA LEU A 655 11.47 5.42 -24.67
C LEU A 655 11.03 3.95 -24.58
N PHE A 656 9.74 3.67 -24.42
CA PHE A 656 9.25 2.33 -24.13
C PHE A 656 8.94 1.51 -25.39
N ASP A 657 9.45 0.29 -25.44
CA ASP A 657 9.11 -0.72 -26.45
C ASP A 657 7.78 -1.40 -26.11
N PHE A 658 6.68 -0.69 -26.35
CA PHE A 658 5.33 -1.20 -26.11
C PHE A 658 5.09 -2.53 -26.84
N GLN A 659 4.79 -3.58 -26.08
CA GLN A 659 4.47 -4.90 -26.62
C GLN A 659 2.96 -5.14 -26.70
N ARG A 660 2.58 -6.28 -27.30
CA ARG A 660 1.20 -6.77 -27.31
C ARG A 660 0.72 -6.96 -25.87
N ALA A 661 -0.51 -6.52 -25.58
CA ALA A 661 -1.17 -6.86 -24.34
C ALA A 661 -1.46 -8.37 -24.31
N PHE A 662 -1.21 -9.01 -23.17
CA PHE A 662 -1.66 -10.37 -22.92
C PHE A 662 -3.20 -10.42 -22.97
N GLY A 663 -3.74 -11.45 -23.60
CA GLY A 663 -5.11 -11.91 -23.37
C GLY A 663 -5.33 -12.27 -21.90
N TRP A 664 -6.61 -12.41 -21.53
CA TRP A 664 -7.06 -12.52 -20.14
C TRP A 664 -6.24 -13.50 -19.28
N ASN A 665 -5.97 -14.67 -19.84
CA ASN A 665 -5.37 -15.84 -19.22
C ASN A 665 -3.89 -16.09 -19.59
N GLU A 666 -3.29 -15.36 -20.54
CA GLU A 666 -1.93 -15.67 -21.03
C GLU A 666 -0.83 -15.56 -19.95
N ALA A 667 -1.06 -14.75 -18.91
CA ALA A 667 -0.16 -14.68 -17.76
C ALA A 667 -0.10 -16.02 -16.99
N ASN A 668 -1.17 -16.81 -17.02
CA ASN A 668 -1.31 -18.04 -16.22
C ASN A 668 -0.43 -19.19 -16.77
N GLU A 669 0.21 -19.00 -17.92
CA GLU A 669 1.27 -19.89 -18.43
C GLU A 669 2.60 -19.79 -17.64
N TYR A 670 2.71 -18.81 -16.74
CA TYR A 670 3.92 -18.57 -15.94
C TYR A 670 3.71 -19.02 -14.50
N ARG A 671 4.71 -19.68 -13.91
CA ARG A 671 4.67 -20.13 -12.52
C ARG A 671 4.73 -18.97 -11.51
N TYR A 672 5.30 -17.82 -11.89
CA TYR A 672 5.46 -16.65 -11.03
C TYR A 672 4.84 -15.39 -11.67
N LEU A 673 3.89 -14.77 -10.97
CA LEU A 673 3.16 -13.59 -11.46
C LEU A 673 3.56 -12.35 -10.65
N LEU A 674 4.11 -11.34 -11.30
CA LEU A 674 4.51 -10.12 -10.63
C LEU A 674 3.28 -9.19 -10.44
N ASP A 675 3.03 -8.80 -9.20
CA ASP A 675 2.02 -7.82 -8.83
C ASP A 675 2.64 -6.51 -8.35
N LEU A 676 2.45 -5.46 -9.15
CA LEU A 676 2.98 -4.12 -8.90
C LEU A 676 1.83 -3.11 -8.86
N ASP A 677 1.86 -2.24 -7.86
CA ASP A 677 0.96 -1.11 -7.67
C ASP A 677 0.70 -0.29 -8.95
N GLY A 678 -0.55 0.10 -9.13
CA GLY A 678 -1.02 1.01 -10.17
C GLY A 678 -0.99 2.46 -9.70
N ASN A 679 -2.03 3.24 -10.05
CA ASN A 679 -2.17 4.63 -9.58
C ASN A 679 -2.19 4.74 -8.06
N ALA A 680 -2.74 3.70 -7.43
CA ALA A 680 -2.49 3.38 -6.04
C ALA A 680 -2.21 1.86 -5.97
N TRP A 681 -3.16 1.09 -5.48
CA TRP A 681 -3.13 -0.36 -5.35
C TRP A 681 -3.21 -1.10 -6.70
N SER A 682 -3.18 -2.45 -6.67
CA SER A 682 -3.25 -3.28 -7.88
C SER A 682 -4.63 -3.88 -8.13
N GLY A 683 -5.27 -3.45 -9.24
CA GLY A 683 -6.51 -4.00 -9.81
C GLY A 683 -6.54 -5.51 -10.04
N ARG A 684 -5.39 -6.19 -10.02
CA ARG A 684 -5.27 -7.59 -10.47
C ARG A 684 -5.10 -8.60 -9.34
N PHE A 685 -4.80 -8.17 -8.11
CA PHE A 685 -4.19 -9.06 -7.12
C PHE A 685 -5.02 -10.30 -6.80
N HIS A 686 -6.32 -10.15 -6.52
CA HIS A 686 -7.23 -11.28 -6.30
C HIS A 686 -7.25 -12.25 -7.50
N ARG A 687 -7.44 -11.75 -8.73
CA ARG A 687 -7.38 -12.57 -9.95
C ARG A 687 -6.06 -13.35 -10.08
N LEU A 688 -4.92 -12.73 -9.77
CA LEU A 688 -3.62 -13.39 -9.83
C LEU A 688 -3.51 -14.50 -8.77
N LEU A 689 -4.01 -14.25 -7.54
CA LEU A 689 -4.12 -15.25 -6.48
C LEU A 689 -5.03 -16.42 -6.89
N SER A 690 -6.13 -16.17 -7.60
CA SER A 690 -7.06 -17.20 -8.08
C SER A 690 -6.48 -18.15 -9.14
N SER A 691 -5.21 -17.98 -9.56
CA SER A 691 -4.51 -18.87 -10.51
C SER A 691 -3.64 -19.90 -9.78
N ASN A 692 -3.24 -20.98 -10.46
CA ASN A 692 -2.28 -21.97 -9.94
C ASN A 692 -0.82 -21.44 -9.93
N SER A 693 -0.60 -20.12 -9.83
CA SER A 693 0.72 -19.47 -9.94
C SER A 693 1.06 -18.67 -8.67
N ALA A 694 2.35 -18.64 -8.32
CA ALA A 694 2.82 -17.91 -7.14
C ALA A 694 2.89 -16.41 -7.43
N VAL A 695 2.13 -15.61 -6.69
CA VAL A 695 2.12 -14.15 -6.85
C VAL A 695 3.29 -13.53 -6.09
N ILE A 696 4.12 -12.75 -6.77
CA ILE A 696 5.19 -11.94 -6.19
C ILE A 696 4.71 -10.50 -6.12
N LYS A 697 4.36 -9.97 -4.94
CA LYS A 697 3.71 -8.67 -4.77
C LYS A 697 4.63 -7.63 -4.15
N SER A 698 4.74 -6.48 -4.79
CA SER A 698 5.36 -5.27 -4.24
C SER A 698 4.36 -4.13 -4.17
N THR A 699 4.15 -3.55 -2.98
CA THR A 699 3.16 -2.50 -2.76
C THR A 699 3.56 -1.55 -1.63
N ILE A 700 3.03 -0.32 -1.65
CA ILE A 700 3.01 0.62 -0.52
C ILE A 700 1.61 0.83 0.08
N PHE A 701 0.60 0.09 -0.39
CA PHE A 701 -0.79 0.27 0.01
C PHE A 701 -1.33 -0.92 0.81
N PRO A 702 -1.53 -0.77 2.13
CA PRO A 702 -2.52 -1.54 2.86
C PRO A 702 -3.91 -1.39 2.23
N GLU A 703 -4.46 -2.54 1.85
CA GLU A 703 -5.82 -2.71 1.34
C GLU A 703 -6.71 -3.35 2.43
N TRP A 704 -8.02 -3.45 2.20
CA TRP A 704 -8.99 -3.93 3.20
C TRP A 704 -8.66 -5.33 3.77
N TYR A 705 -8.04 -6.20 2.97
CA TYR A 705 -7.65 -7.56 3.33
C TYR A 705 -6.29 -7.66 4.07
N ASN A 706 -5.60 -6.54 4.35
CA ASN A 706 -4.22 -6.57 4.85
C ASN A 706 -4.05 -7.32 6.19
N GLY A 707 -5.05 -7.30 7.08
CA GLY A 707 -5.05 -8.09 8.32
C GLY A 707 -5.47 -9.56 8.16
N TRP A 708 -6.00 -9.92 6.98
CA TRP A 708 -6.57 -11.23 6.68
C TRP A 708 -5.57 -12.14 5.97
N ILE A 709 -4.88 -11.60 4.96
CA ILE A 709 -3.89 -12.36 4.17
C ILE A 709 -2.57 -12.52 4.94
N GLN A 710 -1.85 -13.63 4.72
CA GLN A 710 -0.54 -13.88 5.30
C GLN A 710 0.55 -13.90 4.17
N PRO A 711 1.51 -12.95 4.17
CA PRO A 711 2.70 -13.02 3.31
C PRO A 711 3.51 -14.29 3.59
N TRP A 712 4.21 -14.83 2.60
CA TRP A 712 4.91 -16.13 2.59
C TRP A 712 4.04 -17.39 2.74
N VAL A 713 2.74 -17.25 3.02
CA VAL A 713 1.77 -18.36 2.89
C VAL A 713 1.01 -18.26 1.58
N HIS A 714 0.35 -17.13 1.32
CA HIS A 714 -0.53 -16.95 0.15
C HIS A 714 0.14 -16.22 -1.03
N TYR A 715 1.25 -15.52 -0.80
CA TYR A 715 2.01 -14.80 -1.82
C TYR A 715 3.43 -14.47 -1.32
N ILE A 716 4.33 -14.18 -2.24
CA ILE A 716 5.71 -13.77 -1.96
C ILE A 716 5.79 -12.24 -1.88
N PRO A 717 6.11 -11.62 -0.73
CA PRO A 717 6.31 -10.17 -0.64
C PRO A 717 7.66 -9.77 -1.24
N LEU A 718 7.67 -8.68 -2.02
CA LEU A 718 8.82 -8.16 -2.76
C LEU A 718 9.09 -6.69 -2.37
N ARG A 719 10.34 -6.34 -2.08
CA ARG A 719 10.70 -4.95 -1.73
C ARG A 719 10.38 -3.99 -2.87
N VAL A 720 9.95 -2.78 -2.51
CA VAL A 720 9.63 -1.73 -3.48
C VAL A 720 10.87 -1.24 -4.25
N ASP A 721 12.10 -1.47 -3.76
CA ASP A 721 13.34 -1.22 -4.53
C ASP A 721 13.73 -2.36 -5.49
N TYR A 722 13.11 -3.53 -5.37
CA TYR A 722 13.41 -4.77 -6.11
C TYR A 722 14.81 -5.35 -5.91
N THR A 723 15.49 -4.98 -4.82
CA THR A 723 16.84 -5.52 -4.51
C THR A 723 16.85 -7.01 -4.17
N ASP A 724 15.70 -7.58 -3.80
CA ASP A 724 15.50 -9.00 -3.47
C ASP A 724 14.84 -9.81 -4.61
N LEU A 725 14.48 -9.19 -5.75
CA LEU A 725 13.76 -9.86 -6.83
C LEU A 725 14.53 -11.07 -7.39
N PHE A 726 15.80 -10.91 -7.71
CA PHE A 726 16.60 -12.00 -8.28
C PHE A 726 17.02 -13.04 -7.24
N ASP A 727 17.16 -12.67 -5.96
CA ASP A 727 17.39 -13.61 -4.87
C ASP A 727 16.15 -14.49 -4.59
N ILE A 728 14.96 -13.89 -4.61
CA ILE A 728 13.68 -14.61 -4.55
C ILE A 728 13.59 -15.62 -5.71
N MET A 729 13.85 -15.16 -6.93
CA MET A 729 13.76 -16.02 -8.11
C MET A 729 14.84 -17.12 -8.11
N ALA A 730 16.06 -16.82 -7.65
CA ALA A 730 17.13 -17.81 -7.53
C ALA A 730 16.82 -18.89 -6.49
N PHE A 731 16.14 -18.54 -5.39
CA PHE A 731 15.67 -19.53 -4.41
C PHE A 731 14.62 -20.46 -5.02
N PHE A 732 13.57 -19.91 -5.65
CA PHE A 732 12.46 -20.72 -6.15
C PHE A 732 12.75 -21.47 -7.47
N THR A 733 13.62 -20.93 -8.33
CA THR A 733 13.88 -21.47 -9.69
C THR A 733 15.33 -21.92 -9.92
N GLY A 734 16.14 -21.88 -8.86
CA GLY A 734 17.55 -22.27 -8.85
C GLY A 734 18.45 -21.19 -9.45
N ASP A 735 19.75 -21.48 -9.50
CA ASP A 735 20.75 -20.60 -10.11
C ASP A 735 20.56 -20.43 -11.64
N LEU A 736 21.53 -19.78 -12.32
CA LEU A 736 21.46 -19.59 -13.78
C LEU A 736 21.31 -20.93 -14.53
N GLU A 737 21.90 -22.01 -14.02
CA GLU A 737 21.77 -23.36 -14.57
C GLU A 737 20.52 -24.12 -14.05
N GLY A 738 19.77 -23.54 -13.12
CA GLY A 738 18.55 -24.13 -12.51
C GLY A 738 18.83 -25.12 -11.38
N ARG A 739 20.06 -25.11 -10.82
CA ARG A 739 20.43 -25.98 -9.71
C ARG A 739 19.96 -25.38 -8.39
N ASN A 740 19.74 -26.23 -7.38
CA ASN A 740 19.34 -25.85 -6.03
C ASN A 740 18.04 -25.02 -6.01
N ALA A 741 17.09 -25.35 -6.88
CA ALA A 741 15.76 -24.73 -6.93
C ALA A 741 14.82 -25.31 -5.88
N HIS A 742 13.87 -24.49 -5.41
CA HIS A 742 12.76 -24.89 -4.53
C HIS A 742 11.36 -24.75 -5.19
N PRO A 743 11.10 -25.39 -6.35
CA PRO A 743 9.82 -25.26 -7.06
C PRO A 743 8.64 -25.82 -6.24
N GLU A 744 8.88 -26.74 -5.31
CA GLU A 744 7.88 -27.28 -4.38
C GLU A 744 7.35 -26.23 -3.41
N LEU A 745 8.22 -25.32 -2.92
CA LEU A 745 7.81 -24.21 -2.07
C LEU A 745 7.10 -23.11 -2.88
N GLY A 746 7.54 -22.89 -4.11
CA GLY A 746 6.83 -22.01 -5.07
C GLY A 746 5.41 -22.51 -5.32
N LYS A 747 5.25 -23.81 -5.59
CA LYS A 747 3.95 -24.47 -5.77
C LYS A 747 3.09 -24.37 -4.51
N GLN A 748 3.66 -24.62 -3.33
CA GLN A 748 2.93 -24.52 -2.06
C GLN A 748 2.32 -23.13 -1.87
N ILE A 749 3.07 -22.06 -2.16
CA ILE A 749 2.55 -20.68 -2.06
C ILE A 749 1.47 -20.42 -3.12
N ALA A 750 1.60 -20.97 -4.34
CA ALA A 750 0.58 -20.87 -5.38
C ALA A 750 -0.74 -21.57 -4.98
N ASP A 751 -0.67 -22.82 -4.54
CA ASP A 751 -1.82 -23.60 -4.07
C ASP A 751 -2.53 -22.88 -2.90
N ASN A 752 -1.76 -22.38 -1.93
CA ASN A 752 -2.24 -21.60 -0.79
C ASN A 752 -2.86 -20.26 -1.20
N GLY A 753 -2.30 -19.58 -2.20
CA GLY A 753 -2.81 -18.31 -2.74
C GLY A 753 -4.18 -18.48 -3.41
N LYS A 754 -4.33 -19.56 -4.17
CA LYS A 754 -5.60 -19.97 -4.78
C LYS A 754 -6.63 -20.37 -3.73
N GLU A 755 -6.24 -21.17 -2.74
CA GLU A 755 -7.10 -21.47 -1.59
C GLU A 755 -7.53 -20.21 -0.83
N TYR A 756 -6.64 -19.21 -0.70
CA TYR A 756 -6.98 -17.94 -0.06
C TYR A 756 -8.10 -17.21 -0.82
N ALA A 757 -7.99 -17.11 -2.14
CA ALA A 757 -9.04 -16.54 -2.99
C ALA A 757 -10.36 -17.32 -2.86
N ASP A 758 -10.32 -18.64 -3.00
CA ASP A 758 -11.50 -19.51 -3.04
C ASP A 758 -12.27 -19.59 -1.69
N LYS A 759 -11.57 -19.47 -0.55
CA LYS A 759 -12.17 -19.68 0.79
C LYS A 759 -12.29 -18.43 1.67
N TYR A 760 -11.47 -17.41 1.44
CA TYR A 760 -11.34 -16.24 2.34
C TYR A 760 -11.54 -14.89 1.65
N TRP A 761 -11.57 -14.85 0.32
CA TRP A 761 -11.86 -13.66 -0.49
C TRP A 761 -12.97 -13.95 -1.51
N ARG A 762 -14.08 -14.54 -1.08
CA ARG A 762 -15.30 -14.69 -1.89
C ARG A 762 -16.11 -13.39 -1.86
N TYR A 763 -17.07 -13.25 -2.77
CA TYR A 763 -18.05 -12.15 -2.76
C TYR A 763 -18.71 -11.96 -1.38
N ALA A 764 -19.07 -13.07 -0.72
CA ALA A 764 -19.71 -13.04 0.60
C ALA A 764 -18.75 -12.63 1.74
N ASP A 765 -17.44 -12.87 1.61
CA ASP A 765 -16.43 -12.37 2.54
C ASP A 765 -16.31 -10.84 2.43
N MET A 766 -16.30 -10.32 1.19
CA MET A 766 -16.32 -8.88 0.91
C MET A 766 -17.60 -8.21 1.44
N GLU A 767 -18.77 -8.81 1.24
CA GLU A 767 -20.04 -8.34 1.85
C GLU A 767 -19.95 -8.32 3.37
N THR A 768 -19.38 -9.36 3.99
CA THR A 768 -19.27 -9.49 5.45
C THR A 768 -18.29 -8.48 6.05
N TYR A 769 -17.19 -8.19 5.35
CA TYR A 769 -16.28 -7.11 5.73
C TYR A 769 -16.98 -5.75 5.66
N LEU A 770 -17.63 -5.45 4.53
CA LEU A 770 -18.30 -4.16 4.32
C LEU A 770 -19.49 -3.94 5.26
N PHE A 771 -20.27 -4.99 5.53
CA PHE A 771 -21.33 -4.97 6.56
C PHE A 771 -20.72 -4.55 7.90
N ARG A 772 -19.57 -5.11 8.27
CA ARG A 772 -18.93 -4.75 9.53
C ARG A 772 -18.46 -3.29 9.57
N VAL A 773 -17.80 -2.82 8.52
CA VAL A 773 -17.39 -1.41 8.39
C VAL A 773 -18.58 -0.48 8.58
N LEU A 774 -19.73 -0.78 7.98
CA LEU A 774 -20.91 0.08 8.07
C LEU A 774 -21.61 0.04 9.44
N LEU A 775 -21.53 -1.06 10.19
CA LEU A 775 -21.99 -1.08 11.59
C LEU A 775 -21.13 -0.18 12.49
N GLU A 776 -19.80 -0.22 12.35
CA GLU A 776 -18.92 0.67 13.11
C GLU A 776 -19.10 2.14 12.67
N TRP A 777 -19.30 2.38 11.37
CA TRP A 777 -19.50 3.73 10.82
C TRP A 777 -20.84 4.36 11.22
N ALA A 778 -21.94 3.60 11.16
CA ALA A 778 -23.25 4.04 11.66
C ALA A 778 -23.19 4.38 13.14
N ARG A 779 -22.49 3.56 13.95
CA ARG A 779 -22.30 3.81 15.38
C ARG A 779 -21.52 5.09 15.65
N VAL A 780 -20.36 5.33 15.03
CA VAL A 780 -19.58 6.55 15.30
C VAL A 780 -20.30 7.82 14.82
N SER A 781 -21.12 7.71 13.77
CA SER A 781 -21.87 8.82 13.18
C SER A 781 -23.18 9.13 13.88
N SER A 782 -23.71 8.22 14.71
CA SER A 782 -24.97 8.41 15.43
C SER A 782 -24.90 9.54 16.46
N HIS A 783 -25.97 10.34 16.54
CA HIS A 783 -26.17 11.33 17.61
C HIS A 783 -26.34 10.70 18.99
N ASP A 784 -26.82 9.46 19.06
CA ASP A 784 -26.94 8.66 20.28
C ASP A 784 -26.03 7.43 20.12
N ARG A 785 -24.73 7.62 20.37
CA ARG A 785 -23.74 6.53 20.32
C ARG A 785 -24.00 5.43 21.37
N PRO A 786 -24.45 5.72 22.61
CA PRO A 786 -24.78 4.69 23.59
C PRO A 786 -25.89 3.71 23.13
N SER A 787 -26.94 4.18 22.44
CA SER A 787 -27.98 3.25 21.92
C SER A 787 -27.52 2.40 20.73
N MET A 788 -26.34 2.68 20.18
CA MET A 788 -25.72 1.94 19.09
C MET A 788 -24.77 0.84 19.56
N ASP A 789 -24.68 0.54 20.85
CA ASP A 789 -23.97 -0.63 21.37
C ASP A 789 -24.86 -1.89 21.35
N TYR A 790 -24.25 -3.04 21.08
CA TYR A 790 -24.86 -4.35 21.24
C TYR A 790 -24.96 -4.71 22.74
N THR A 791 -26.13 -5.22 23.15
CA THR A 791 -26.49 -5.53 24.56
C THR A 791 -27.03 -6.96 24.75
N GLY A 792 -26.80 -7.85 23.77
CA GLY A 792 -27.23 -9.25 23.82
C GLY A 792 -26.16 -10.21 24.40
N PRO A 793 -26.32 -11.54 24.23
CA PRO A 793 -25.44 -12.54 24.82
C PRO A 793 -23.93 -12.28 24.65
N GLY A 794 -23.19 -12.33 25.76
CA GLY A 794 -21.74 -12.14 25.81
C GLY A 794 -21.28 -10.73 26.16
N THR A 795 -22.19 -9.76 26.30
CA THR A 795 -21.89 -8.40 26.76
C THR A 795 -21.71 -8.32 28.27
#